data_AF-A0A925WZI0-F1
#
_entry.id   AF-A0A925WZI0-F1
#
_cell.length_a   1.000
_cell.length_b   1.000
_cell.length_c   1.000
_cell.angle_alpha   90.00
_cell.angle_beta   90.00
_cell.angle_gamma   90.00
#
_symmetry.space_group_name_H-M   'P 1'
#
loop_
_entity.id
_entity.type
_entity.pdbx_description
1 polymer ?
#
loop_
_entity_poly.entity_id
_entity_poly.type
_entity_poly.pdbx_seq_one_letter_code
_entity_poly.pdbx_strand_id
1 'polypeptide(L)'
;MNVFASRAVALSCNRRNALSILSLAAAAAMPMVMSSTARANSGVQLPLNQYQAGSETTQNALITNPGFEQPGVAGPTATGWSNTGPMSVGAPDPARLPTPASAIGSFSAKAGNTNINNNEMYSQSITLQPNTDYVLSAYIWNFAVAHPDGQPTNLGAGDLAVVQLRDDTNFFNTAGMILERQAADGGDGANGYFVYKSFNSSQFTGGVTLEVQSDPNEDLAGARPTIMSQFDNIALTPVSQFSAQRWNSTGGGNWSDATKWLNGVPQNRTFNAGQGPVEGDAIATFGNVLTGAATVNLIAPQSVAVINFDGANSYTIAGASVLTLAHTEERAAVLLNVNQGAHTISAPITVKQPTANGITNFGPRVLKTTVANGATLTLSNDVISSNGTINFNLTKEGGGTLNMKNVRAGRVLLNAGTVGVIANGSNSGASRVGTLTIAGGVAPTATLDLNDNDLIVVNGTAATIRTQIATARAGGAWTGNGITSSAARTSTPKNKGLGLLTGSEYIGLGNTQFDGFTVAATDTLVKFTWNGDTDFNGVVDFDDYSRTDGGFNNNRTGWLNGDFDYNGIVDFDDYSLIDQAFNTQSGTLRRAMAYLDGGDRSDAGMNTPALKLLADHFQQFGDGYAMSFLNSVPEPTSFAVFGGLAALATSRRRRAS
;
A
#
# COMPACT_ATOMS: atom_id res chain seq x y z
N MET A 1 6.88 -14.21 40.03
CA MET A 1 5.91 -13.66 39.06
C MET A 1 6.56 -13.35 37.72
N ASN A 2 7.79 -12.81 37.66
CA ASN A 2 8.53 -12.57 36.41
C ASN A 2 8.91 -13.84 35.60
N VAL A 3 9.25 -14.95 36.26
CA VAL A 3 9.67 -16.21 35.58
C VAL A 3 8.53 -16.90 34.81
N PHE A 4 7.28 -16.78 35.29
CA PHE A 4 6.12 -17.33 34.60
C PHE A 4 5.64 -16.49 33.42
N ALA A 5 5.97 -15.19 33.38
CA ALA A 5 5.60 -14.29 32.29
C ALA A 5 6.45 -14.56 31.03
N SER A 6 7.77 -14.74 31.17
CA SER A 6 8.67 -15.04 30.03
C SER A 6 8.35 -16.37 29.34
N ARG A 7 8.09 -17.44 30.11
CA ARG A 7 7.64 -18.73 29.57
C ARG A 7 6.28 -18.62 28.85
N ALA A 8 5.36 -17.82 29.37
CA ALA A 8 4.07 -17.56 28.73
C ALA A 8 4.18 -16.66 27.47
N VAL A 9 5.21 -15.82 27.36
CA VAL A 9 5.55 -15.01 26.16
C VAL A 9 6.06 -15.90 25.02
N ALA A 10 6.82 -16.97 25.32
CA ALA A 10 7.17 -17.99 24.32
C ALA A 10 5.92 -18.78 23.84
N LEU A 11 5.00 -19.06 24.75
CA LEU A 11 3.74 -19.78 24.46
C LEU A 11 2.65 -18.93 23.76
N SER A 12 2.71 -17.59 23.81
CA SER A 12 1.73 -16.71 23.13
C SER A 12 2.06 -16.48 21.65
N CYS A 13 3.31 -16.74 21.23
CA CYS A 13 3.80 -16.40 19.90
C CYS A 13 3.34 -17.33 18.76
N ASN A 14 2.80 -18.54 19.02
CA ASN A 14 2.20 -19.34 17.94
C ASN A 14 1.40 -20.57 18.44
N ARG A 15 0.10 -20.41 18.74
CA ARG A 15 -0.79 -21.57 18.88
C ARG A 15 -1.26 -22.04 17.49
N ARG A 16 -0.77 -23.21 17.03
CA ARG A 16 -1.45 -24.02 16.01
C ARG A 16 -1.44 -25.50 16.43
N ASN A 17 -2.64 -26.04 16.68
CA ASN A 17 -2.86 -27.47 16.85
C ASN A 17 -3.05 -28.16 15.50
N ALA A 18 -2.49 -29.36 15.41
CA ALA A 18 -2.48 -30.24 14.26
C ALA A 18 -3.90 -30.69 13.83
N LEU A 19 -4.10 -30.78 12.52
CA LEU A 19 -5.10 -31.66 11.90
C LEU A 19 -4.48 -32.29 10.64
N SER A 20 -4.48 -33.62 10.65
CA SER A 20 -3.91 -34.55 9.67
C SER A 20 -4.51 -34.42 8.28
N ILE A 21 -3.66 -34.35 7.25
CA ILE A 21 -4.01 -34.46 5.83
C ILE A 21 -3.69 -35.88 5.37
N LEU A 22 -4.68 -36.59 4.81
CA LEU A 22 -4.45 -37.68 3.86
C LEU A 22 -4.73 -37.12 2.46
N SER A 23 -3.72 -37.04 1.60
CA SER A 23 -3.92 -37.07 0.15
C SER A 23 -2.69 -37.65 -0.56
N LEU A 24 -2.98 -38.50 -1.55
CA LEU A 24 -2.09 -39.39 -2.28
C LEU A 24 -1.01 -38.64 -3.09
N ALA A 25 0.20 -39.20 -3.06
CA ALA A 25 1.34 -38.80 -3.88
C ALA A 25 1.28 -39.40 -5.30
N ALA A 26 1.70 -38.61 -6.29
CA ALA A 26 2.24 -39.11 -7.55
C ALA A 26 3.65 -38.51 -7.73
N ALA A 27 4.67 -39.38 -7.65
CA ALA A 27 6.07 -39.01 -7.72
C ALA A 27 6.61 -39.10 -9.15
N ALA A 28 7.37 -38.09 -9.57
CA ALA A 28 8.32 -38.20 -10.67
C ALA A 28 9.70 -37.77 -10.15
N ALA A 29 10.64 -38.72 -10.13
CA ALA A 29 12.01 -38.54 -9.66
C ALA A 29 12.87 -37.88 -10.75
N MET A 30 13.63 -36.85 -10.40
CA MET A 30 14.76 -36.33 -11.19
C MET A 30 16.04 -36.38 -10.34
N PRO A 31 17.21 -36.66 -10.95
CA PRO A 31 18.45 -36.93 -10.22
C PRO A 31 19.09 -35.64 -9.66
N MET A 32 19.48 -35.71 -8.38
CA MET A 32 20.23 -34.67 -7.66
C MET A 32 21.62 -34.49 -8.27
N VAL A 33 21.88 -33.32 -8.86
CA VAL A 33 23.23 -32.77 -8.98
C VAL A 33 23.50 -32.04 -7.67
N MET A 34 24.47 -32.51 -6.88
CA MET A 34 24.92 -31.80 -5.68
C MET A 34 25.70 -30.55 -6.10
N SER A 35 24.98 -29.44 -6.32
CA SER A 35 25.56 -28.10 -6.20
C SER A 35 25.86 -27.86 -4.73
N SER A 36 27.05 -27.37 -4.39
CA SER A 36 27.33 -26.80 -3.07
C SER A 36 26.27 -25.74 -2.75
N THR A 37 25.27 -26.10 -1.96
CA THR A 37 24.17 -25.20 -1.60
C THR A 37 24.75 -24.11 -0.71
N ALA A 38 24.88 -22.89 -1.23
CA ALA A 38 24.81 -21.72 -0.39
C ALA A 38 23.54 -21.88 0.46
N ARG A 39 23.67 -21.94 1.79
CA ARG A 39 22.50 -22.06 2.65
C ARG A 39 21.65 -20.82 2.40
N ALA A 40 20.40 -21.02 1.99
CA ALA A 40 19.48 -19.92 1.77
C ALA A 40 19.30 -19.16 3.09
N ASN A 41 19.69 -17.89 3.10
CA ASN A 41 19.41 -16.98 4.19
C ASN A 41 17.90 -17.03 4.53
N SER A 42 17.60 -17.03 5.83
CA SER A 42 16.24 -17.03 6.37
C SER A 42 15.45 -15.74 6.07
N GLY A 43 16.09 -14.70 5.55
CA GLY A 43 15.47 -13.42 5.25
C GLY A 43 15.47 -12.48 6.46
N VAL A 44 15.22 -12.96 7.69
CA VAL A 44 15.22 -12.10 8.90
C VAL A 44 16.23 -12.48 9.99
N GLN A 45 16.84 -13.66 9.90
CA GLN A 45 18.05 -14.03 10.64
C GLN A 45 19.16 -14.22 9.60
N LEU A 46 20.04 -13.23 9.51
CA LEU A 46 21.14 -13.16 8.55
C LEU A 46 22.44 -13.59 9.26
N PRO A 47 23.07 -14.73 8.91
CA PRO A 47 24.27 -15.19 9.60
C PRO A 47 25.43 -14.21 9.40
N LEU A 48 26.04 -13.72 10.48
CA LEU A 48 27.06 -12.64 10.47
C LEU A 48 28.36 -13.00 9.73
N ASN A 49 28.54 -14.28 9.40
CA ASN A 49 29.66 -14.78 8.59
C ASN A 49 29.34 -14.85 7.07
N GLN A 50 28.09 -14.67 6.66
CA GLN A 50 27.66 -14.57 5.25
C GLN A 50 27.01 -13.21 4.94
N TYR A 51 26.57 -12.53 5.98
CA TYR A 51 26.10 -11.16 5.98
C TYR A 51 27.28 -10.19 6.02
N GLN A 52 27.23 -9.14 5.21
CA GLN A 52 28.21 -8.06 5.31
C GLN A 52 27.78 -7.13 6.46
N ALA A 53 28.29 -7.39 7.66
CA ALA A 53 27.96 -6.62 8.86
C ALA A 53 28.29 -5.12 8.70
N GLY A 54 27.43 -4.27 9.25
CA GLY A 54 27.52 -2.81 9.16
C GLY A 54 27.11 -2.24 7.81
N SER A 55 26.66 -3.07 6.86
CA SER A 55 26.15 -2.59 5.56
C SER A 55 24.66 -2.24 5.60
N GLU A 56 23.97 -2.63 6.67
CA GLU A 56 22.59 -2.24 6.94
C GLU A 56 22.47 -0.73 7.18
N THR A 57 21.33 -0.19 6.78
CA THR A 57 20.88 1.11 7.23
C THR A 57 19.93 0.90 8.40
N THR A 58 20.45 1.16 9.59
CA THR A 58 19.71 1.10 10.85
C THR A 58 19.87 2.42 11.60
N GLN A 59 18.77 2.96 12.10
CA GLN A 59 18.77 4.09 13.03
C GLN A 59 18.54 3.57 14.44
N ASN A 60 19.34 4.05 15.38
CA ASN A 60 19.28 3.65 16.79
C ASN A 60 19.10 4.86 17.73
N ALA A 61 18.72 6.03 17.19
CA ALA A 61 18.60 7.27 17.95
C ALA A 61 17.59 7.22 19.12
N LEU A 62 16.69 6.24 19.13
CA LEU A 62 15.76 5.98 20.24
C LEU A 62 16.38 5.16 21.38
N ILE A 63 17.53 4.52 21.14
CA ILE A 63 18.20 3.63 22.08
C ILE A 63 19.51 4.29 22.50
N THR A 64 19.65 4.53 23.79
CA THR A 64 20.92 4.98 24.37
C THR A 64 21.91 3.83 24.40
N ASN A 65 23.15 4.09 23.97
CA ASN A 65 24.25 3.13 24.01
C ASN A 65 23.92 1.76 23.38
N PRO A 66 23.49 1.74 22.10
CA PRO A 66 22.96 0.54 21.44
C PRO A 66 23.99 -0.55 21.15
N GLY A 67 25.27 -0.20 21.11
CA GLY A 67 26.39 -1.14 20.97
C GLY A 67 27.14 -1.40 22.28
N PHE A 68 26.61 -0.95 23.42
CA PHE A 68 27.21 -1.20 24.74
C PHE A 68 28.65 -0.66 24.96
N GLU A 69 29.11 0.25 24.12
CA GLU A 69 30.45 0.86 24.18
C GLU A 69 30.65 1.76 25.40
N GLN A 70 29.58 2.29 26.00
CA GLN A 70 29.64 3.13 27.20
C GLN A 70 29.28 2.31 28.44
N PRO A 71 30.01 2.44 29.56
CA PRO A 71 30.95 3.52 29.90
C PRO A 71 32.41 3.31 29.46
N GLY A 72 32.70 2.35 28.57
CA GLY A 72 34.06 2.09 28.06
C GLY A 72 34.91 1.22 28.98
N VAL A 73 34.28 0.52 29.93
CA VAL A 73 34.93 -0.41 30.85
C VAL A 73 34.07 -1.65 31.04
N ALA A 74 34.70 -2.82 31.12
CA ALA A 74 34.00 -4.08 31.34
C ALA A 74 33.39 -4.13 32.75
N GLY A 75 32.18 -4.68 32.87
CA GLY A 75 31.49 -4.78 34.15
C GLY A 75 29.97 -4.85 34.01
N PRO A 76 29.22 -4.79 35.12
CA PRO A 76 27.76 -4.91 35.10
C PRO A 76 27.03 -3.65 34.61
N THR A 77 27.72 -2.51 34.48
CA THR A 77 27.09 -1.23 34.13
C THR A 77 27.20 -0.95 32.64
N ALA A 78 26.08 -0.72 31.98
CA ALA A 78 26.00 -0.16 30.63
C ALA A 78 25.25 1.17 30.68
N THR A 79 25.85 2.25 30.14
CA THR A 79 25.24 3.59 30.20
C THR A 79 23.86 3.60 29.56
N GLY A 80 22.84 4.08 30.27
CA GLY A 80 21.45 4.14 29.77
C GLY A 80 20.64 2.84 29.92
N TRP A 81 21.23 1.78 30.48
CA TRP A 81 20.56 0.50 30.69
C TRP A 81 20.43 0.16 32.18
N SER A 82 19.29 -0.43 32.55
CA SER A 82 19.08 -1.06 33.85
C SER A 82 19.48 -2.52 33.77
N ASN A 83 20.26 -3.01 34.73
CA ASN A 83 20.71 -4.39 34.77
C ASN A 83 19.86 -5.23 35.74
N THR A 84 19.43 -6.41 35.32
CA THR A 84 18.80 -7.43 36.16
C THR A 84 19.56 -8.74 36.01
N GLY A 85 20.10 -9.26 37.12
CA GLY A 85 20.99 -10.42 37.10
C GLY A 85 22.46 -10.03 36.81
N PRO A 86 23.34 -11.00 36.57
CA PRO A 86 24.76 -10.75 36.32
C PRO A 86 25.10 -10.56 34.84
N MET A 87 24.22 -9.92 34.08
CA MET A 87 24.55 -9.45 32.74
C MET A 87 25.70 -8.44 32.83
N SER A 88 26.59 -8.43 31.84
CA SER A 88 27.75 -7.54 31.84
C SER A 88 28.09 -7.06 30.44
N VAL A 89 28.82 -5.97 30.36
CA VAL A 89 29.49 -5.53 29.13
C VAL A 89 30.95 -5.97 29.17
N GLY A 90 31.48 -6.40 28.03
CA GLY A 90 32.87 -6.82 27.89
C GLY A 90 33.29 -7.04 26.44
N ALA A 91 34.58 -7.28 26.22
CA ALA A 91 35.14 -7.48 24.89
C ALA A 91 34.39 -8.58 24.12
N PRO A 92 33.92 -8.35 22.88
CA PRO A 92 33.25 -9.37 22.08
C PRO A 92 34.05 -10.68 21.97
N ASP A 93 33.37 -11.82 21.84
CA ASP A 93 34.04 -13.11 21.62
C ASP A 93 34.94 -13.05 20.36
N PRO A 94 36.27 -13.09 20.50
CA PRO A 94 37.19 -12.89 19.37
C PRO A 94 37.13 -14.03 18.35
N ALA A 95 36.61 -15.21 18.73
CA ALA A 95 36.45 -16.32 17.81
C ALA A 95 35.21 -16.20 16.91
N ARG A 96 34.28 -15.29 17.23
CA ARG A 96 32.96 -15.22 16.60
C ARG A 96 32.55 -13.80 16.21
N LEU A 97 33.53 -13.00 15.81
CA LEU A 97 33.33 -11.63 15.32
C LEU A 97 32.56 -11.63 13.98
N PRO A 98 31.76 -10.59 13.72
CA PRO A 98 31.10 -10.42 12.43
C PRO A 98 32.10 -10.17 11.31
N THR A 99 31.65 -10.22 10.05
CA THR A 99 32.47 -9.87 8.89
C THR A 99 31.95 -8.59 8.21
N PRO A 100 32.71 -7.47 8.22
CA PRO A 100 34.01 -7.28 8.87
C PRO A 100 33.89 -7.16 10.40
N ALA A 101 34.97 -7.49 11.11
CA ALA A 101 35.01 -7.42 12.58
C ALA A 101 34.77 -6.00 13.12
N SER A 102 35.08 -4.97 12.32
CA SER A 102 34.84 -3.56 12.63
C SER A 102 33.36 -3.16 12.67
N ALA A 103 32.44 -4.07 12.33
CA ALA A 103 31.00 -3.80 12.44
C ALA A 103 30.53 -3.72 13.90
N ILE A 104 31.33 -4.19 14.84
CA ILE A 104 31.13 -3.99 16.28
C ILE A 104 32.33 -3.29 16.90
N GLY A 105 32.12 -2.66 18.05
CA GLY A 105 33.14 -1.93 18.76
C GLY A 105 33.96 -2.80 19.73
N SER A 106 34.41 -2.18 20.82
CA SER A 106 35.25 -2.84 21.81
C SER A 106 34.45 -3.58 22.89
N PHE A 107 33.14 -3.36 22.97
CA PHE A 107 32.27 -3.93 23.98
C PHE A 107 31.03 -4.55 23.35
N SER A 108 30.47 -5.53 24.04
CA SER A 108 29.18 -6.15 23.73
C SER A 108 28.51 -6.54 25.05
N ALA A 109 27.19 -6.64 25.05
CA ALA A 109 26.48 -7.18 26.20
C ALA A 109 26.57 -8.70 26.22
N LYS A 110 26.76 -9.28 27.41
CA LYS A 110 26.97 -10.70 27.63
C LYS A 110 26.17 -11.18 28.84
N ALA A 111 25.40 -12.24 28.62
CA ALA A 111 24.76 -12.98 29.68
C ALA A 111 25.64 -14.16 30.11
N GLY A 112 25.83 -14.31 31.42
CA GLY A 112 26.54 -15.42 32.03
C GLY A 112 25.68 -16.67 32.19
N ASN A 113 26.18 -17.62 32.98
CA ASN A 113 25.49 -18.86 33.39
C ASN A 113 25.52 -19.00 34.92
N THR A 114 25.01 -17.98 35.61
CA THR A 114 25.10 -17.94 37.08
C THR A 114 23.95 -18.67 37.77
N ASN A 115 22.73 -18.55 37.23
CA ASN A 115 21.55 -19.23 37.71
C ASN A 115 20.56 -19.44 36.56
N ILE A 116 20.41 -20.70 36.16
CA ILE A 116 19.53 -21.12 35.05
C ILE A 116 18.03 -20.91 35.32
N ASN A 117 17.64 -20.49 36.54
CA ASN A 117 16.25 -20.21 36.87
C ASN A 117 15.87 -18.73 36.71
N ASN A 118 16.83 -17.87 36.35
CA ASN A 118 16.62 -16.44 36.23
C ASN A 118 17.09 -15.94 34.86
N ASN A 119 16.32 -15.03 34.27
CA ASN A 119 16.77 -14.29 33.11
C ASN A 119 17.84 -13.29 33.53
N GLU A 120 18.91 -13.21 32.74
CA GLU A 120 19.92 -12.14 32.84
C GLU A 120 19.62 -11.12 31.75
N MET A 121 19.47 -9.84 32.11
CA MET A 121 18.87 -8.83 31.23
C MET A 121 19.41 -7.42 31.42
N TYR A 122 19.56 -6.70 30.31
CA TYR A 122 19.59 -5.24 30.26
C TYR A 122 18.25 -4.71 29.74
N SER A 123 17.75 -3.64 30.35
CA SER A 123 16.51 -2.99 29.93
C SER A 123 16.59 -1.47 29.84
N GLN A 124 15.79 -0.88 28.95
CA GLN A 124 15.70 0.56 28.73
C GLN A 124 14.26 0.94 28.34
N SER A 125 13.71 2.00 28.94
CA SER A 125 12.40 2.53 28.53
C SER A 125 12.53 3.30 27.20
N ILE A 126 11.60 3.06 26.28
CA ILE A 126 11.59 3.64 24.93
C ILE A 126 10.26 4.33 24.68
N THR A 127 10.32 5.51 24.07
CA THR A 127 9.13 6.23 23.57
C THR A 127 9.06 6.10 22.05
N LEU A 128 8.03 5.41 21.55
CA LEU A 128 7.79 5.24 20.12
C LEU A 128 6.91 6.36 19.57
N GLN A 129 7.11 6.71 18.30
CA GLN A 129 6.12 7.54 17.60
C GLN A 129 4.82 6.74 17.41
N PRO A 130 3.64 7.33 17.64
CA PRO A 130 2.37 6.63 17.46
C PRO A 130 2.18 6.14 16.02
N ASN A 131 1.52 4.99 15.85
CA ASN A 131 1.13 4.40 14.56
C ASN A 131 2.26 4.37 13.50
N THR A 132 3.48 4.12 13.94
CA THR A 132 4.67 4.10 13.09
C THR A 132 5.14 2.66 12.91
N ASP A 133 5.43 2.29 11.67
CA ASP A 133 6.01 0.99 11.34
C ASP A 133 7.51 1.05 11.62
N TYR A 134 7.98 0.18 12.52
CA TYR A 134 9.39 0.08 12.93
C TYR A 134 9.95 -1.31 12.61
N VAL A 135 11.26 -1.39 12.49
CA VAL A 135 12.07 -2.60 12.55
C VAL A 135 12.89 -2.55 13.82
N LEU A 136 12.69 -3.54 14.70
CA LEU A 136 13.64 -3.88 15.75
C LEU A 136 14.70 -4.78 15.12
N SER A 137 15.98 -4.49 15.37
CA SER A 137 17.09 -5.31 14.86
C SER A 137 18.27 -5.35 15.84
N ALA A 138 19.08 -6.39 15.76
CA ALA A 138 20.23 -6.61 16.64
C ALA A 138 21.23 -7.62 16.04
N TYR A 139 22.48 -7.55 16.48
CA TYR A 139 23.40 -8.68 16.40
C TYR A 139 23.23 -9.55 17.65
N ILE A 140 22.98 -10.84 17.44
CA ILE A 140 22.69 -11.80 18.51
C ILE A 140 23.55 -13.04 18.31
N TRP A 141 24.15 -13.52 19.40
CA TRP A 141 24.83 -14.82 19.46
C TRP A 141 24.21 -15.65 20.57
N ASN A 142 23.95 -16.92 20.28
CA ASN A 142 23.47 -17.89 21.27
C ASN A 142 24.46 -19.07 21.39
N PHE A 143 25.21 -19.10 22.48
CA PHE A 143 26.20 -20.12 22.81
C PHE A 143 25.62 -21.28 23.61
N ALA A 144 24.38 -21.15 24.08
CA ALA A 144 23.77 -22.02 25.06
C ALA A 144 23.22 -23.32 24.45
N VAL A 145 22.40 -24.07 25.19
CA VAL A 145 22.02 -25.43 24.79
C VAL A 145 20.87 -25.39 23.78
N ALA A 146 20.99 -26.18 22.70
CA ALA A 146 19.95 -26.32 21.68
C ALA A 146 18.75 -27.13 22.19
N HIS A 147 17.61 -26.92 21.54
CA HIS A 147 16.45 -27.76 21.79
C HIS A 147 16.73 -29.24 21.42
N PRO A 148 16.27 -30.23 22.21
CA PRO A 148 16.58 -31.64 21.96
C PRO A 148 16.06 -32.23 20.65
N ASP A 149 15.00 -31.67 20.05
CA ASP A 149 14.44 -32.18 18.79
C ASP A 149 15.12 -31.59 17.53
N GLY A 150 16.04 -30.64 17.70
CA GLY A 150 16.72 -29.97 16.60
C GLY A 150 15.79 -29.19 15.65
N GLN A 151 14.60 -28.81 16.13
CA GLN A 151 13.62 -28.00 15.40
C GLN A 151 13.61 -26.59 15.97
N PRO A 152 14.19 -25.59 15.26
CA PRO A 152 14.27 -24.21 15.72
C PRO A 152 12.92 -23.45 15.68
N THR A 153 11.81 -24.18 15.53
CA THR A 153 10.45 -23.64 15.38
C THR A 153 9.43 -24.34 16.29
N ASN A 154 9.81 -25.42 16.97
CA ASN A 154 8.91 -26.16 17.84
C ASN A 154 9.05 -25.61 19.27
N LEU A 155 7.93 -25.26 19.91
CA LEU A 155 7.87 -24.55 21.19
C LEU A 155 8.44 -25.32 22.41
N GLY A 156 9.15 -26.43 22.22
CA GLY A 156 10.06 -26.91 23.24
C GLY A 156 11.30 -26.01 23.17
N ALA A 157 11.55 -25.20 24.20
CA ALA A 157 12.57 -24.17 24.08
C ALA A 157 13.96 -24.78 24.32
N GLY A 158 14.93 -24.52 23.43
CA GLY A 158 16.33 -24.47 23.85
C GLY A 158 16.56 -23.31 24.85
N ASP A 159 17.80 -23.07 25.25
CA ASP A 159 18.14 -21.79 25.88
C ASP A 159 18.01 -20.67 24.82
N LEU A 160 17.37 -19.54 25.16
CA LEU A 160 17.04 -18.49 24.20
C LEU A 160 17.87 -17.21 24.40
N ALA A 161 18.26 -16.57 23.30
CA ALA A 161 18.77 -15.20 23.28
C ALA A 161 17.68 -14.29 22.71
N VAL A 162 17.25 -13.28 23.47
CA VAL A 162 16.04 -12.50 23.17
C VAL A 162 16.35 -11.01 23.17
N VAL A 163 15.82 -10.32 22.15
CA VAL A 163 15.75 -8.85 22.11
C VAL A 163 14.30 -8.48 21.82
N GLN A 164 13.63 -7.77 22.73
CA GLN A 164 12.21 -7.49 22.60
C GLN A 164 11.80 -6.13 23.14
N LEU A 165 10.76 -5.57 22.54
CA LEU A 165 9.93 -4.55 23.19
C LEU A 165 8.80 -5.24 23.93
N ARG A 166 8.59 -4.84 25.18
CA ARG A 166 7.50 -5.29 26.04
C ARG A 166 6.66 -4.10 26.45
N ASP A 167 5.34 -4.22 26.32
CA ASP A 167 4.40 -3.24 26.84
C ASP A 167 4.50 -3.16 28.37
N ASP A 168 4.60 -1.95 28.92
CA ASP A 168 4.74 -1.75 30.37
C ASP A 168 3.46 -2.07 31.14
N THR A 169 2.31 -2.04 30.48
CA THR A 169 0.99 -2.29 31.07
C THR A 169 0.47 -3.70 30.79
N ASN A 170 0.86 -4.30 29.66
CA ASN A 170 0.47 -5.65 29.27
C ASN A 170 1.69 -6.49 28.87
N PHE A 171 2.29 -7.17 29.85
CA PHE A 171 3.51 -7.96 29.68
C PHE A 171 3.45 -9.05 28.60
N PHE A 172 2.25 -9.46 28.16
CA PHE A 172 2.07 -10.43 27.07
C PHE A 172 2.08 -9.81 25.67
N ASN A 173 2.03 -8.49 25.59
CA ASN A 173 2.13 -7.75 24.34
C ASN A 173 3.59 -7.37 24.10
N THR A 174 4.22 -8.09 23.17
CA THR A 174 5.62 -7.90 22.82
C THR A 174 5.84 -7.80 21.32
N ALA A 175 6.95 -7.16 20.95
CA ALA A 175 7.55 -7.24 19.63
C ALA A 175 8.99 -7.67 19.81
N GLY A 176 9.24 -8.97 19.67
CA GLY A 176 10.53 -9.57 20.01
C GLY A 176 11.12 -10.43 18.92
N MET A 177 12.43 -10.53 18.97
CA MET A 177 13.28 -11.38 18.17
C MET A 177 13.93 -12.42 19.09
N ILE A 178 13.98 -13.66 18.62
CA ILE A 178 14.58 -14.77 19.34
C ILE A 178 15.60 -15.42 18.42
N LEU A 179 16.80 -15.68 18.96
CA LEU A 179 17.78 -16.56 18.36
C LEU A 179 17.96 -17.78 19.24
N GLU A 180 17.64 -18.94 18.69
CA GLU A 180 17.98 -20.23 19.28
C GLU A 180 19.41 -20.65 18.92
N ARG A 181 19.94 -21.62 19.66
CA ARG A 181 21.23 -22.25 19.37
C ARG A 181 21.29 -22.84 17.96
N GLN A 182 20.18 -23.39 17.46
CA GLN A 182 20.00 -23.72 16.05
C GLN A 182 19.19 -22.60 15.41
N ALA A 183 19.79 -21.88 14.46
CA ALA A 183 19.12 -20.77 13.80
C ALA A 183 18.05 -21.26 12.81
N ALA A 184 17.21 -20.33 12.35
CA ALA A 184 16.09 -20.63 11.46
C ALA A 184 16.48 -21.17 10.07
N ASP A 185 17.71 -20.94 9.62
CA ASP A 185 18.29 -21.52 8.41
C ASP A 185 18.96 -22.89 8.68
N GLY A 186 18.83 -23.40 9.91
CA GLY A 186 19.49 -24.58 10.46
C GLY A 186 20.98 -24.37 10.76
N GLY A 187 21.47 -23.14 10.71
CA GLY A 187 22.84 -22.78 11.07
C GLY A 187 23.05 -22.79 12.58
N ASP A 188 24.31 -22.61 12.97
CA ASP A 188 24.70 -22.57 14.39
C ASP A 188 24.61 -21.12 14.89
N GLY A 189 23.70 -20.86 15.84
CA GLY A 189 23.43 -19.57 16.47
C GLY A 189 24.60 -18.96 17.24
N ALA A 190 25.62 -19.74 17.61
CA ALA A 190 26.85 -19.17 18.16
C ALA A 190 27.65 -18.43 17.12
N ASN A 191 27.49 -18.67 15.82
CA ASN A 191 28.25 -17.92 14.81
C ASN A 191 27.74 -16.48 14.65
N GLY A 192 26.67 -16.11 15.36
CA GLY A 192 26.11 -14.77 15.35
C GLY A 192 25.20 -14.52 14.16
N TYR A 193 24.10 -13.82 14.40
CA TYR A 193 23.12 -13.43 13.39
C TYR A 193 22.76 -11.97 13.56
N PHE A 194 22.63 -11.25 12.45
CA PHE A 194 21.82 -10.05 12.41
C PHE A 194 20.36 -10.49 12.30
N VAL A 195 19.59 -10.21 13.35
CA VAL A 195 18.19 -10.57 13.43
C VAL A 195 17.36 -9.30 13.38
N TYR A 196 16.26 -9.32 12.63
CA TYR A 196 15.31 -8.20 12.61
C TYR A 196 13.85 -8.66 12.60
N LYS A 197 12.95 -7.77 13.03
CA LYS A 197 11.50 -7.96 12.98
C LYS A 197 10.78 -6.63 12.80
N SER A 198 9.86 -6.58 11.84
CA SER A 198 8.94 -5.45 11.67
C SER A 198 7.75 -5.52 12.62
N PHE A 199 7.27 -4.36 13.05
CA PHE A 199 6.05 -4.21 13.82
C PHE A 199 5.48 -2.79 13.68
N ASN A 200 4.22 -2.60 14.05
CA ASN A 200 3.61 -1.27 14.13
C ASN A 200 3.46 -0.86 15.60
N SER A 201 3.84 0.37 15.93
CA SER A 201 3.79 0.88 17.31
C SER A 201 2.38 1.02 17.88
N SER A 202 1.33 1.02 17.05
CA SER A 202 -0.07 1.04 17.52
C SER A 202 -0.46 -0.17 18.37
N GLN A 203 0.30 -1.27 18.32
CA GLN A 203 0.06 -2.38 19.24
C GLN A 203 0.40 -2.00 20.69
N PHE A 204 1.25 -1.00 20.91
CA PHE A 204 1.64 -0.51 22.23
C PHE A 204 0.86 0.76 22.55
N THR A 205 -0.13 0.65 23.43
CA THR A 205 -0.97 1.81 23.83
C THR A 205 -0.35 2.64 24.96
N GLY A 206 0.73 2.15 25.57
CA GLY A 206 1.47 2.80 26.65
C GLY A 206 2.97 2.90 26.39
N GLY A 207 3.75 3.08 27.46
CA GLY A 207 5.21 2.98 27.40
C GLY A 207 5.66 1.56 27.04
N VAL A 208 6.83 1.46 26.44
CA VAL A 208 7.47 0.16 26.16
C VAL A 208 8.85 0.11 26.80
N THR A 209 9.19 -1.06 27.30
CA THR A 209 10.54 -1.39 27.76
C THR A 209 11.22 -2.26 26.71
N LEU A 210 12.38 -1.83 26.23
CA LEU A 210 13.31 -2.66 25.46
C LEU A 210 14.07 -3.56 26.43
N GLU A 211 14.10 -4.85 26.14
CA GLU A 211 14.73 -5.90 26.92
C GLU A 211 15.72 -6.66 26.03
N VAL A 212 16.97 -6.78 26.49
CA VAL A 212 18.01 -7.62 25.90
C VAL A 212 18.36 -8.67 26.95
N GLN A 213 17.99 -9.93 26.71
CA GLN A 213 18.02 -10.96 27.74
C GLN A 213 18.47 -12.33 27.23
N SER A 214 19.05 -13.11 28.14
CA SER A 214 19.17 -14.56 27.99
C SER A 214 18.08 -15.22 28.83
N ASP A 215 17.36 -16.17 28.25
CA ASP A 215 16.27 -16.93 28.86
C ASP A 215 16.66 -18.42 28.87
N PRO A 216 17.37 -18.88 29.93
CA PRO A 216 17.73 -20.28 30.07
C PRO A 216 16.50 -21.17 30.29
N ASN A 217 16.45 -22.32 29.63
CA ASN A 217 15.45 -23.33 29.93
C ASN A 217 15.97 -24.23 31.07
N GLU A 218 15.42 -24.07 32.27
CA GLU A 218 15.79 -24.86 33.45
C GLU A 218 15.47 -26.36 33.32
N ASP A 219 14.52 -26.72 32.45
CA ASP A 219 14.13 -28.12 32.22
C ASP A 219 15.08 -28.85 31.24
N LEU A 220 16.01 -28.11 30.61
CA LEU A 220 16.93 -28.64 29.62
C LEU A 220 18.19 -29.23 30.30
N ALA A 221 18.47 -30.50 30.02
CA ALA A 221 19.70 -31.16 30.45
C ALA A 221 20.90 -30.70 29.60
N GLY A 222 22.03 -30.40 30.24
CA GLY A 222 23.27 -30.04 29.53
C GLY A 222 24.13 -29.05 30.31
N ALA A 223 25.45 -29.16 30.12
CA ALA A 223 26.38 -28.16 30.62
C ALA A 223 26.26 -26.89 29.77
N ARG A 224 26.09 -25.75 30.43
CA ARG A 224 26.00 -24.43 29.79
C ARG A 224 27.37 -23.74 29.83
N PRO A 225 27.74 -23.02 28.76
CA PRO A 225 28.98 -22.27 28.73
C PRO A 225 28.98 -21.13 29.76
N THR A 226 30.16 -20.58 30.09
CA THR A 226 30.28 -19.43 31.01
C THR A 226 29.53 -18.20 30.51
N ILE A 227 29.51 -17.98 29.20
CA ILE A 227 28.72 -16.95 28.53
C ILE A 227 27.67 -17.67 27.70
N MET A 228 26.39 -17.43 27.98
CA MET A 228 25.27 -18.05 27.29
C MET A 228 24.89 -17.31 26.01
N SER A 229 24.90 -15.98 26.06
CA SER A 229 24.46 -15.14 24.95
C SER A 229 25.29 -13.87 24.86
N GLN A 230 25.45 -13.33 23.64
CA GLN A 230 26.07 -12.03 23.38
C GLN A 230 25.17 -11.18 22.47
N PHE A 231 25.18 -9.86 22.67
CA PHE A 231 24.33 -8.90 21.94
C PHE A 231 25.09 -7.62 21.61
N ASP A 232 24.81 -7.05 20.44
CA ASP A 232 25.39 -5.80 19.96
C ASP A 232 24.47 -5.12 18.92
N ASN A 233 24.73 -3.85 18.60
CA ASN A 233 24.06 -3.07 17.55
C ASN A 233 22.52 -3.11 17.60
N ILE A 234 21.93 -2.86 18.78
CA ILE A 234 20.47 -2.84 18.93
C ILE A 234 19.90 -1.59 18.28
N ALA A 235 18.94 -1.73 17.37
CA ALA A 235 18.37 -0.61 16.62
C ALA A 235 16.85 -0.68 16.51
N LEU A 236 16.23 0.50 16.51
CA LEU A 236 14.80 0.73 16.24
C LEU A 236 14.67 1.72 15.08
N THR A 237 14.49 1.17 13.89
CA THR A 237 14.54 1.92 12.62
C THR A 237 13.15 2.03 12.02
N PRO A 238 12.65 3.21 11.62
CA PRO A 238 11.44 3.30 10.82
C PRO A 238 11.54 2.39 9.57
N VAL A 239 10.50 1.61 9.26
CA VAL A 239 10.58 0.59 8.20
C VAL A 239 10.98 1.18 6.84
N SER A 240 10.51 2.40 6.53
CA SER A 240 10.85 3.09 5.27
C SER A 240 12.33 3.48 5.15
N GLN A 241 13.07 3.50 6.27
CA GLN A 241 14.49 3.82 6.33
C GLN A 241 15.37 2.57 6.55
N PHE A 242 14.74 1.43 6.83
CA PHE A 242 15.45 0.18 7.05
C PHE A 242 15.90 -0.43 5.72
N SER A 243 17.15 -0.86 5.69
CA SER A 243 17.72 -1.58 4.54
C SER A 243 18.75 -2.58 5.05
N ALA A 244 18.53 -3.86 4.82
CA ALA A 244 19.52 -4.91 5.10
C ALA A 244 19.78 -5.73 3.84
N GLN A 245 18.73 -6.35 3.29
CA GLN A 245 18.81 -7.02 2.00
C GLN A 245 18.48 -6.04 0.89
N ARG A 246 19.48 -5.70 0.06
CA ARG A 246 19.35 -4.65 -0.96
C ARG A 246 19.77 -5.13 -2.33
N TRP A 247 19.05 -4.68 -3.35
CA TRP A 247 19.49 -4.88 -4.73
C TRP A 247 20.85 -4.23 -4.92
N ASN A 248 21.78 -4.99 -5.50
CA ASN A 248 23.20 -4.66 -5.59
C ASN A 248 23.72 -4.73 -7.04
N SER A 249 22.82 -4.76 -8.03
CA SER A 249 23.20 -4.71 -9.44
C SER A 249 22.85 -3.35 -10.04
N THR A 250 23.76 -2.80 -10.85
CA THR A 250 23.57 -1.51 -11.53
C THR A 250 22.53 -1.57 -12.67
N GLY A 251 22.06 -2.77 -13.02
CA GLY A 251 20.99 -3.01 -13.98
C GLY A 251 19.98 -4.04 -13.48
N GLY A 252 19.20 -4.59 -14.42
CA GLY A 252 18.19 -5.60 -14.16
C GLY A 252 18.76 -7.00 -13.89
N GLY A 253 17.86 -7.96 -13.69
CA GLY A 253 18.23 -9.35 -13.44
C GLY A 253 17.11 -10.14 -12.77
N ASN A 254 17.35 -11.41 -12.46
CA ASN A 254 16.37 -12.25 -11.79
C ASN A 254 16.35 -11.96 -10.29
N TRP A 255 15.16 -11.85 -9.69
CA TRP A 255 15.01 -11.67 -8.23
C TRP A 255 15.71 -12.80 -7.47
N SER A 256 15.57 -14.04 -7.93
CA SER A 256 16.13 -15.23 -7.26
C SER A 256 17.65 -15.39 -7.42
N ASP A 257 18.32 -14.50 -8.15
CA ASP A 257 19.79 -14.54 -8.30
C ASP A 257 20.46 -13.87 -7.09
N ALA A 258 21.05 -14.68 -6.22
CA ALA A 258 21.72 -14.21 -5.01
C ALA A 258 22.87 -13.22 -5.29
N THR A 259 23.49 -13.25 -6.48
CA THR A 259 24.56 -12.31 -6.84
C THR A 259 24.03 -10.89 -7.07
N LYS A 260 22.72 -10.73 -7.25
CA LYS A 260 22.05 -9.44 -7.43
C LYS A 260 21.65 -8.78 -6.13
N TRP A 261 21.77 -9.48 -5.00
CA TRP A 261 21.40 -8.97 -3.69
C TRP A 261 22.62 -8.90 -2.79
N LEU A 262 22.83 -7.74 -2.16
CA LEU A 262 23.67 -7.70 -0.99
C LEU A 262 22.88 -8.29 0.18
N ASN A 263 23.57 -9.09 1.00
CA ASN A 263 23.02 -9.75 2.20
C ASN A 263 21.94 -10.81 1.89
N GLY A 264 21.96 -11.36 0.69
CA GLY A 264 21.13 -12.50 0.27
C GLY A 264 19.75 -12.11 -0.26
N VAL A 265 19.11 -13.05 -0.96
CA VAL A 265 17.80 -12.86 -1.60
C VAL A 265 16.71 -12.69 -0.53
N PRO A 266 15.87 -11.63 -0.58
CA PRO A 266 14.67 -11.54 0.23
C PRO A 266 13.60 -12.50 -0.31
N GLN A 267 13.21 -13.52 0.46
CA GLN A 267 12.31 -14.57 -0.03
C GLN A 267 11.57 -15.34 1.08
N ASN A 268 10.61 -16.18 0.66
CA ASN A 268 9.90 -17.15 1.49
C ASN A 268 10.83 -18.23 2.06
N ARG A 269 10.56 -18.67 3.29
CA ARG A 269 11.28 -19.77 3.93
C ARG A 269 10.54 -21.09 3.79
N THR A 270 11.30 -22.17 3.67
CA THR A 270 10.91 -23.49 4.16
C THR A 270 11.84 -23.78 5.33
N PHE A 271 11.33 -23.80 6.56
CA PHE A 271 12.18 -23.95 7.76
C PHE A 271 12.81 -25.34 7.87
N ASN A 272 12.10 -26.39 7.40
CA ASN A 272 12.57 -27.78 7.39
C ASN A 272 11.86 -28.60 6.30
N ALA A 273 12.46 -29.72 5.89
CA ALA A 273 11.80 -30.68 4.99
C ALA A 273 10.50 -31.19 5.64
N GLY A 274 9.34 -30.88 5.05
CA GLY A 274 8.02 -31.30 5.53
C GLY A 274 7.24 -30.25 6.33
N GLN A 275 7.86 -29.14 6.75
CA GLN A 275 7.11 -27.96 7.20
C GLN A 275 6.81 -27.09 5.97
N GLY A 276 5.54 -26.77 5.74
CA GLY A 276 5.13 -25.89 4.64
C GLY A 276 5.84 -24.53 4.71
N PRO A 277 5.89 -23.78 3.60
CA PRO A 277 6.60 -22.51 3.56
C PRO A 277 6.06 -21.56 4.63
N VAL A 278 6.96 -21.00 5.45
CA VAL A 278 6.60 -19.88 6.32
C VAL A 278 6.94 -18.61 5.59
N GLU A 279 5.87 -17.87 5.32
CA GLU A 279 5.90 -16.85 4.31
C GLU A 279 5.98 -15.45 4.92
N GLY A 280 6.88 -14.63 4.36
CA GLY A 280 6.64 -13.21 4.26
C GLY A 280 7.29 -12.26 5.25
N ASP A 281 8.29 -12.57 6.08
CA ASP A 281 8.83 -11.52 6.97
C ASP A 281 9.99 -10.69 6.38
N ALA A 282 10.52 -11.10 5.23
CA ALA A 282 11.68 -10.45 4.63
C ALA A 282 11.35 -9.04 4.12
N ILE A 283 12.35 -8.15 4.18
CA ILE A 283 12.30 -6.79 3.64
C ILE A 283 13.21 -6.70 2.42
N ALA A 284 12.64 -6.35 1.27
CA ALA A 284 13.38 -6.12 0.03
C ALA A 284 13.61 -4.63 -0.21
N THR A 285 14.87 -4.21 -0.34
CA THR A 285 15.20 -2.80 -0.60
C THR A 285 15.81 -2.59 -1.99
N PHE A 286 15.24 -1.65 -2.74
CA PHE A 286 15.67 -1.22 -4.06
C PHE A 286 16.21 0.22 -3.99
N GLY A 287 17.52 0.37 -3.84
CA GLY A 287 18.18 1.66 -3.61
C GLY A 287 18.75 2.34 -4.86
N ASN A 288 19.66 3.28 -4.69
CA ASN A 288 20.27 4.09 -5.78
C ASN A 288 21.38 3.38 -6.59
N VAL A 289 21.47 2.05 -6.56
CA VAL A 289 22.54 1.32 -7.29
C VAL A 289 22.36 1.36 -8.82
N LEU A 290 21.13 1.54 -9.30
CA LEU A 290 20.85 1.58 -10.74
C LEU A 290 21.48 2.80 -11.42
N THR A 291 22.03 2.61 -12.61
CA THR A 291 22.49 3.71 -13.49
C THR A 291 21.43 4.18 -14.49
N GLY A 292 20.31 3.46 -14.58
CA GLY A 292 19.15 3.77 -15.41
C GLY A 292 17.96 2.86 -15.06
N ALA A 293 16.84 2.99 -15.75
CA ALA A 293 15.68 2.12 -15.50
C ALA A 293 16.02 0.63 -15.71
N ALA A 294 15.51 -0.24 -14.84
CA ALA A 294 15.84 -1.66 -14.86
C ALA A 294 14.65 -2.55 -14.48
N THR A 295 14.62 -3.75 -15.04
CA THR A 295 13.62 -4.78 -14.73
C THR A 295 14.22 -5.87 -13.82
N VAL A 296 13.52 -6.16 -12.72
CA VAL A 296 13.78 -7.26 -11.80
C VAL A 296 12.78 -8.37 -12.13
N ASN A 297 13.28 -9.47 -12.70
CA ASN A 297 12.46 -10.56 -13.22
C ASN A 297 12.05 -11.54 -12.12
N LEU A 298 10.74 -11.76 -11.99
CA LEU A 298 10.10 -12.71 -11.10
C LEU A 298 9.82 -14.02 -11.85
N ILE A 299 10.84 -14.88 -11.88
CA ILE A 299 10.81 -16.18 -12.58
C ILE A 299 10.42 -17.36 -11.69
N ALA A 300 10.29 -17.11 -10.38
CA ALA A 300 9.75 -18.04 -9.39
C ALA A 300 8.92 -17.23 -8.37
N PRO A 301 7.93 -17.84 -7.70
CA PRO A 301 7.18 -17.15 -6.66
C PRO A 301 8.09 -16.59 -5.57
N GLN A 302 7.84 -15.35 -5.16
CA GLN A 302 8.57 -14.68 -4.08
C GLN A 302 7.59 -14.14 -3.07
N SER A 303 8.07 -13.90 -1.85
CA SER A 303 7.24 -13.27 -0.84
C SER A 303 8.07 -12.55 0.21
N VAL A 304 7.50 -11.43 0.66
CA VAL A 304 8.11 -10.42 1.51
C VAL A 304 7.01 -9.71 2.30
N ALA A 305 7.38 -9.10 3.42
CA ALA A 305 6.49 -8.23 4.21
C ALA A 305 6.53 -6.82 3.69
N VAL A 306 7.71 -6.41 3.21
CA VAL A 306 8.00 -5.02 2.89
C VAL A 306 8.80 -4.97 1.60
N ILE A 307 8.44 -4.02 0.75
CA ILE A 307 9.29 -3.55 -0.34
C ILE A 307 9.54 -2.06 -0.15
N ASN A 308 10.81 -1.69 -0.06
CA ASN A 308 11.26 -0.30 0.02
C ASN A 308 11.90 0.08 -1.32
N PHE A 309 11.31 1.04 -2.03
CA PHE A 309 11.94 1.72 -3.15
C PHE A 309 12.55 3.04 -2.68
N ASP A 310 13.87 3.14 -2.77
CA ASP A 310 14.69 4.27 -2.34
C ASP A 310 15.71 4.64 -3.45
N GLY A 311 15.27 4.53 -4.70
CA GLY A 311 16.08 4.73 -5.89
C GLY A 311 15.46 5.79 -6.79
N ALA A 312 16.26 6.75 -7.27
CA ALA A 312 15.75 7.75 -8.23
C ALA A 312 15.40 7.11 -9.59
N ASN A 313 16.17 6.09 -9.99
CA ASN A 313 15.97 5.34 -11.22
C ASN A 313 14.87 4.28 -11.06
N SER A 314 14.11 4.05 -12.13
CA SER A 314 12.94 3.17 -12.09
C SER A 314 13.32 1.69 -12.00
N TYR A 315 12.95 1.06 -10.89
CA TYR A 315 12.75 -0.38 -10.81
C TYR A 315 11.38 -0.81 -11.35
N THR A 316 11.37 -1.84 -12.20
CA THR A 316 10.18 -2.59 -12.60
C THR A 316 10.28 -4.03 -12.12
N ILE A 317 9.41 -4.48 -11.21
CA ILE A 317 9.31 -5.90 -10.84
C ILE A 317 8.31 -6.56 -11.78
N ALA A 318 8.77 -7.44 -12.65
CA ALA A 318 7.96 -8.05 -13.72
C ALA A 318 8.16 -9.56 -13.81
N GLY A 319 7.16 -10.29 -14.29
CA GLY A 319 7.25 -11.73 -14.53
C GLY A 319 5.92 -12.43 -14.35
N ALA A 320 5.81 -13.67 -14.82
CA ALA A 320 4.58 -14.46 -14.70
C ALA A 320 4.39 -15.08 -13.30
N SER A 321 5.45 -15.11 -12.48
CA SER A 321 5.35 -15.64 -11.11
C SER A 321 4.68 -14.65 -10.18
N VAL A 322 4.09 -15.16 -9.09
CA VAL A 322 3.38 -14.34 -8.10
C VAL A 322 4.34 -13.73 -7.10
N LEU A 323 4.18 -12.43 -6.84
CA LEU A 323 4.73 -11.74 -5.69
C LEU A 323 3.71 -11.79 -4.55
N THR A 324 4.02 -12.53 -3.49
CA THR A 324 3.14 -12.66 -2.33
C THR A 324 3.56 -11.67 -1.25
N LEU A 325 2.73 -10.68 -0.96
CA LEU A 325 2.89 -9.82 0.21
C LEU A 325 2.29 -10.53 1.42
N ALA A 326 3.14 -10.98 2.34
CA ALA A 326 2.74 -11.76 3.52
C ALA A 326 3.45 -11.22 4.76
N HIS A 327 2.99 -11.57 5.95
CA HIS A 327 3.70 -11.30 7.21
C HIS A 327 3.24 -12.35 8.21
N THR A 328 4.15 -12.90 9.02
CA THR A 328 3.82 -13.98 9.97
C THR A 328 2.91 -13.50 11.10
N GLU A 329 3.12 -12.27 11.58
CA GLU A 329 2.20 -11.59 12.48
C GLU A 329 0.85 -11.29 11.82
N GLU A 330 -0.20 -11.93 12.35
CA GLU A 330 -1.56 -11.85 11.81
C GLU A 330 -2.16 -10.45 11.90
N ARG A 331 -1.70 -9.61 12.83
CA ARG A 331 -2.11 -8.20 12.98
C ARG A 331 -1.38 -7.21 12.08
N ALA A 332 -0.22 -7.58 11.54
CA ALA A 332 0.66 -6.64 10.86
C ALA A 332 0.17 -6.30 9.45
N ALA A 333 0.49 -5.09 8.98
CA ALA A 333 0.33 -4.73 7.59
C ALA A 333 1.46 -5.33 6.74
N VAL A 334 1.22 -5.45 5.44
CA VAL A 334 2.28 -5.60 4.42
C VAL A 334 2.49 -4.25 3.75
N LEU A 335 3.76 -3.90 3.50
CA LEU A 335 4.16 -2.54 3.24
C LEU A 335 4.80 -2.39 1.86
N LEU A 336 4.38 -1.38 1.11
CA LEU A 336 5.06 -0.90 -0.09
C LEU A 336 5.43 0.56 0.11
N ASN A 337 6.72 0.83 0.32
CA ASN A 337 7.22 2.18 0.56
C ASN A 337 7.97 2.67 -0.68
N VAL A 338 7.69 3.90 -1.08
CA VAL A 338 8.42 4.60 -2.13
C VAL A 338 8.90 5.94 -1.57
N ASN A 339 10.19 6.03 -1.31
CA ASN A 339 10.82 7.24 -0.76
C ASN A 339 11.14 8.26 -1.85
N GLN A 340 11.40 7.80 -3.08
CA GLN A 340 11.71 8.62 -4.25
C GLN A 340 11.51 7.80 -5.54
N GLY A 341 11.51 8.48 -6.68
CA GLY A 341 11.45 7.84 -8.00
C GLY A 341 10.05 7.40 -8.44
N ALA A 342 9.99 6.81 -9.63
CA ALA A 342 8.78 6.24 -10.20
C ALA A 342 9.01 4.75 -10.49
N HIS A 343 8.25 3.87 -9.82
CA HIS A 343 8.46 2.43 -9.86
C HIS A 343 7.22 1.69 -10.32
N THR A 344 7.43 0.48 -10.83
CA THR A 344 6.34 -0.38 -11.31
C THR A 344 6.46 -1.78 -10.74
N ILE A 345 5.33 -2.36 -10.34
CA ILE A 345 5.18 -3.80 -10.14
C ILE A 345 4.16 -4.28 -11.17
N SER A 346 4.65 -5.01 -12.16
CA SER A 346 3.85 -5.65 -13.21
C SER A 346 3.82 -7.16 -13.08
N ALA A 347 4.43 -7.75 -12.05
CA ALA A 347 4.16 -9.13 -11.66
C ALA A 347 2.79 -9.24 -10.96
N PRO A 348 2.08 -10.38 -11.06
CA PRO A 348 0.87 -10.64 -10.26
C PRO A 348 1.15 -10.51 -8.75
N ILE A 349 0.26 -9.84 -8.00
CA ILE A 349 0.41 -9.62 -6.55
C ILE A 349 -0.67 -10.36 -5.79
N THR A 350 -0.29 -11.11 -4.76
CA THR A 350 -1.21 -11.69 -3.78
C THR A 350 -0.92 -11.15 -2.39
N VAL A 351 -1.93 -10.56 -1.73
CA VAL A 351 -1.88 -10.17 -0.31
C VAL A 351 -2.36 -11.36 0.53
N LYS A 352 -1.42 -12.00 1.23
CA LYS A 352 -1.74 -13.15 2.09
C LYS A 352 -2.57 -12.72 3.29
N GLN A 353 -3.71 -13.38 3.47
CA GLN A 353 -4.60 -13.09 4.59
C GLN A 353 -4.14 -13.77 5.87
N PRO A 354 -4.52 -13.19 7.02
CA PRO A 354 -4.24 -13.82 8.27
C PRO A 354 -4.98 -15.15 8.39
N THR A 355 -4.34 -16.16 8.99
CA THR A 355 -5.04 -17.44 9.22
C THR A 355 -5.83 -17.31 10.52
N ALA A 356 -7.15 -17.42 10.46
CA ALA A 356 -7.97 -17.46 11.65
C ALA A 356 -7.55 -18.67 12.51
N ASN A 357 -6.95 -18.41 13.69
CA ASN A 357 -6.51 -19.45 14.62
C ASN A 357 -7.60 -19.81 15.66
N GLY A 358 -8.82 -19.27 15.48
CA GLY A 358 -9.96 -19.48 16.38
C GLY A 358 -9.90 -18.71 17.70
N ILE A 359 -8.82 -17.96 17.97
CA ILE A 359 -8.61 -17.20 19.22
C ILE A 359 -8.63 -15.69 18.96
N THR A 360 -7.98 -15.23 17.89
CA THR A 360 -7.98 -13.82 17.48
C THR A 360 -8.39 -13.68 16.02
N ASN A 361 -9.26 -12.70 15.73
CA ASN A 361 -9.60 -12.29 14.38
C ASN A 361 -9.20 -10.83 14.20
N PHE A 362 -8.06 -10.60 13.55
CA PHE A 362 -7.58 -9.26 13.20
C PHE A 362 -8.23 -8.69 11.93
N GLY A 363 -9.16 -9.45 11.34
CA GLY A 363 -9.81 -9.09 10.09
C GLY A 363 -8.88 -9.18 8.88
N PRO A 364 -9.30 -8.58 7.75
CA PRO A 364 -8.51 -8.57 6.52
C PRO A 364 -7.17 -7.85 6.69
N ARG A 365 -6.09 -8.43 6.16
CA ARG A 365 -4.76 -7.81 6.18
C ARG A 365 -4.78 -6.46 5.47
N VAL A 366 -4.04 -5.50 6.02
CA VAL A 366 -3.82 -4.20 5.40
C VAL A 366 -2.62 -4.27 4.45
N LEU A 367 -2.84 -3.95 3.18
CA LEU A 367 -1.80 -3.47 2.27
C LEU A 367 -1.66 -1.97 2.52
N LYS A 368 -0.55 -1.58 3.13
CA LYS A 368 -0.23 -0.17 3.38
C LYS A 368 0.82 0.28 2.38
N THR A 369 0.52 1.34 1.65
CA THR A 369 1.41 1.92 0.65
C THR A 369 1.76 3.36 1.06
N THR A 370 3.04 3.65 1.25
CA THR A 370 3.52 4.99 1.60
C THR A 370 4.34 5.52 0.44
N VAL A 371 3.84 6.54 -0.26
CA VAL A 371 4.51 7.10 -1.45
C VAL A 371 4.85 8.56 -1.15
N ALA A 372 6.14 8.87 -1.10
CA ALA A 372 6.66 10.21 -0.82
C ALA A 372 6.21 11.22 -1.88
N ASN A 373 6.24 12.51 -1.52
CA ASN A 373 5.85 13.58 -2.43
C ASN A 373 6.72 13.56 -3.71
N GLY A 374 6.09 13.71 -4.88
CA GLY A 374 6.76 13.61 -6.18
C GLY A 374 7.13 12.21 -6.64
N ALA A 375 6.95 11.18 -5.80
CA ALA A 375 7.21 9.79 -6.16
C ALA A 375 5.94 9.09 -6.68
N THR A 376 6.12 7.99 -7.39
CA THR A 376 5.00 7.18 -7.93
C THR A 376 5.27 5.68 -7.80
N LEU A 377 4.24 4.93 -7.43
CA LEU A 377 4.19 3.46 -7.55
C LEU A 377 3.07 3.07 -8.50
N THR A 378 3.34 2.22 -9.49
CA THR A 378 2.33 1.66 -10.39
C THR A 378 2.20 0.15 -10.19
N LEU A 379 1.00 -0.32 -9.84
CA LEU A 379 0.62 -1.72 -9.77
C LEU A 379 -0.25 -2.05 -10.99
N SER A 380 0.35 -2.58 -12.05
CA SER A 380 -0.34 -2.71 -13.35
C SER A 380 -1.15 -4.00 -13.53
N ASN A 381 -1.04 -4.93 -12.58
CA ASN A 381 -1.86 -6.13 -12.50
C ASN A 381 -2.89 -6.06 -11.36
N ASP A 382 -3.83 -7.00 -11.37
CA ASP A 382 -4.76 -7.15 -10.25
C ASP A 382 -3.98 -7.47 -8.97
N VAL A 383 -4.29 -6.74 -7.90
CA VAL A 383 -3.89 -7.10 -6.55
C VAL A 383 -5.01 -7.94 -5.97
N ILE A 384 -4.72 -9.20 -5.65
CA ILE A 384 -5.71 -10.13 -5.11
C ILE A 384 -5.36 -10.53 -3.68
N SER A 385 -6.34 -11.07 -2.96
CA SER A 385 -6.10 -11.69 -1.65
C SER A 385 -5.95 -13.20 -1.80
N SER A 386 -5.19 -13.83 -0.89
CA SER A 386 -5.05 -15.30 -0.87
C SER A 386 -6.37 -16.04 -0.60
N ASN A 387 -7.41 -15.32 -0.14
CA ASN A 387 -8.76 -15.87 0.06
C ASN A 387 -9.74 -15.41 -1.04
N GLY A 388 -9.26 -14.88 -2.18
CA GLY A 388 -10.09 -14.39 -3.29
C GLY A 388 -9.93 -12.89 -3.57
N THR A 389 -10.75 -12.32 -4.45
CA THR A 389 -10.51 -10.98 -5.05
C THR A 389 -10.70 -9.80 -4.09
N ILE A 390 -11.66 -9.83 -3.16
CA ILE A 390 -11.97 -8.68 -2.28
C ILE A 390 -11.91 -9.13 -0.83
N ASN A 391 -10.70 -9.26 -0.29
CA ASN A 391 -10.49 -9.71 1.09
C ASN A 391 -9.27 -9.08 1.75
N PHE A 392 -8.78 -7.93 1.27
CA PHE A 392 -7.74 -7.14 1.94
C PHE A 392 -8.19 -5.68 2.09
N ASN A 393 -7.51 -4.93 2.94
CA ASN A 393 -7.72 -3.49 3.13
C ASN A 393 -6.56 -2.71 2.50
N LEU A 394 -6.84 -1.56 1.90
CA LEU A 394 -5.83 -0.65 1.36
C LEU A 394 -5.72 0.60 2.25
N THR A 395 -4.50 0.95 2.65
CA THR A 395 -4.17 2.24 3.26
C THR A 395 -3.13 2.95 2.41
N LYS A 396 -3.42 4.17 1.97
CA LYS A 396 -2.48 5.03 1.23
C LYS A 396 -2.01 6.20 2.09
N GLU A 397 -0.70 6.35 2.21
CA GLU A 397 -0.01 7.44 2.91
C GLU A 397 1.02 8.13 2.00
N GLY A 398 1.52 9.28 2.46
CA GLY A 398 2.47 10.13 1.73
C GLY A 398 1.84 10.90 0.55
N GLY A 399 2.46 12.02 0.18
CA GLY A 399 1.91 12.96 -0.81
C GLY A 399 1.96 12.49 -2.26
N GLY A 400 2.66 11.41 -2.58
CA GLY A 400 2.81 10.91 -3.95
C GLY A 400 1.66 10.04 -4.44
N THR A 401 1.87 9.39 -5.59
CA THR A 401 0.82 8.68 -6.34
C THR A 401 0.98 7.16 -6.28
N LEU A 402 -0.09 6.46 -5.94
CA LEU A 402 -0.24 5.02 -6.17
C LEU A 402 -1.19 4.81 -7.36
N ASN A 403 -0.70 4.32 -8.48
CA ASN A 403 -1.54 3.89 -9.60
C ASN A 403 -1.84 2.41 -9.49
N MET A 404 -3.09 2.02 -9.67
CA MET A 404 -3.55 0.63 -9.66
C MET A 404 -4.39 0.34 -10.90
N LYS A 405 -4.32 -0.89 -11.41
CA LYS A 405 -5.22 -1.35 -12.49
C LYS A 405 -6.71 -1.15 -12.15
N ASN A 406 -7.07 -1.49 -10.92
CA ASN A 406 -8.36 -1.24 -10.28
C ASN A 406 -8.16 -1.27 -8.77
N VAL A 407 -9.13 -0.74 -8.02
CA VAL A 407 -9.15 -0.83 -6.55
C VAL A 407 -10.27 -1.77 -6.13
N ARG A 408 -9.89 -2.98 -5.70
CA ARG A 408 -10.81 -4.04 -5.25
C ARG A 408 -10.47 -4.49 -3.83
N ALA A 409 -10.95 -3.74 -2.84
CA ALA A 409 -10.58 -3.90 -1.43
C ALA A 409 -11.79 -3.78 -0.48
N GLY A 410 -11.75 -4.47 0.66
CA GLY A 410 -12.82 -4.40 1.67
C GLY A 410 -12.91 -3.03 2.34
N ARG A 411 -11.77 -2.37 2.54
CA ARG A 411 -11.67 -0.97 2.99
C ARG A 411 -10.59 -0.26 2.20
N VAL A 412 -10.83 0.99 1.86
CA VAL A 412 -9.86 1.92 1.29
C VAL A 412 -9.78 3.16 2.19
N LEU A 413 -8.60 3.42 2.73
CA LEU A 413 -8.28 4.61 3.51
C LEU A 413 -7.20 5.42 2.80
N LEU A 414 -7.56 6.61 2.31
CA LEU A 414 -6.64 7.54 1.66
C LEU A 414 -6.30 8.66 2.64
N ASN A 415 -5.16 8.54 3.33
CA ASN A 415 -4.70 9.54 4.29
C ASN A 415 -4.03 10.74 3.61
N ALA A 416 -3.36 10.52 2.47
CA ALA A 416 -2.67 11.57 1.72
C ALA A 416 -2.38 11.15 0.26
N GLY A 417 -2.12 12.15 -0.58
CA GLY A 417 -1.72 11.96 -1.98
C GLY A 417 -2.84 11.40 -2.85
N THR A 418 -2.45 10.69 -3.91
CA THR A 418 -3.40 10.17 -4.92
C THR A 418 -3.36 8.65 -4.98
N VAL A 419 -4.54 8.02 -5.06
CA VAL A 419 -4.72 6.72 -5.69
C VAL A 419 -5.33 6.94 -7.06
N GLY A 420 -4.62 6.56 -8.12
CA GLY A 420 -5.09 6.63 -9.50
C GLY A 420 -5.51 5.25 -10.02
N VAL A 421 -6.62 5.17 -10.73
CA VAL A 421 -7.00 3.99 -11.51
C VAL A 421 -6.42 4.18 -12.92
N ILE A 422 -5.66 3.19 -13.39
CA ILE A 422 -5.03 3.23 -14.72
C ILE A 422 -6.13 3.22 -15.80
N ALA A 423 -5.98 4.05 -16.83
CA ALA A 423 -6.94 4.13 -17.94
C ALA A 423 -7.22 2.75 -18.55
N ASN A 424 -8.50 2.41 -18.70
CA ASN A 424 -8.93 1.12 -19.24
C ASN A 424 -10.35 1.20 -19.84
N GLY A 425 -11.27 1.91 -19.17
CA GLY A 425 -12.64 2.15 -19.67
C GLY A 425 -13.49 0.88 -19.84
N SER A 426 -13.06 -0.27 -19.31
CA SER A 426 -13.78 -1.54 -19.37
C SER A 426 -14.03 -2.13 -17.98
N ASN A 427 -14.82 -3.20 -17.90
CA ASN A 427 -15.08 -3.97 -16.67
C ASN A 427 -13.79 -4.39 -15.92
N SER A 428 -12.66 -4.52 -16.62
CA SER A 428 -11.38 -4.86 -15.98
C SER A 428 -10.76 -3.70 -15.18
N GLY A 429 -11.10 -2.45 -15.50
CA GLY A 429 -10.68 -1.25 -14.77
C GLY A 429 -11.66 -0.84 -13.67
N ALA A 430 -12.89 -1.35 -13.71
CA ALA A 430 -13.91 -1.06 -12.70
C ALA A 430 -13.45 -1.46 -11.28
N SER A 431 -13.56 -0.48 -10.37
CA SER A 431 -13.20 -0.59 -8.96
C SER A 431 -14.42 -0.95 -8.12
N ARG A 432 -14.21 -1.78 -7.10
CA ARG A 432 -15.28 -2.19 -6.16
C ARG A 432 -14.73 -2.25 -4.76
N VAL A 433 -15.20 -1.35 -3.92
CA VAL A 433 -14.70 -1.18 -2.55
C VAL A 433 -15.80 -1.36 -1.53
N GLY A 434 -15.48 -1.89 -0.35
CA GLY A 434 -16.42 -1.92 0.77
C GLY A 434 -16.62 -0.52 1.34
N THR A 435 -15.74 -0.13 2.27
CA THR A 435 -15.74 1.24 2.80
C THR A 435 -14.68 2.10 2.09
N LEU A 436 -15.04 3.32 1.68
CA LEU A 436 -14.13 4.33 1.17
C LEU A 436 -14.02 5.50 2.15
N THR A 437 -12.81 5.86 2.55
CA THR A 437 -12.54 7.03 3.38
C THR A 437 -11.40 7.83 2.77
N ILE A 438 -11.67 9.10 2.48
CA ILE A 438 -10.70 10.07 1.96
C ILE A 438 -10.50 11.13 3.03
N ALA A 439 -9.24 11.42 3.38
CA ALA A 439 -8.89 12.42 4.37
C ALA A 439 -9.54 13.77 4.07
N GLY A 440 -9.97 14.49 5.11
CA GLY A 440 -10.72 15.75 5.00
C GLY A 440 -12.23 15.58 4.84
N GLY A 441 -12.73 14.38 4.55
CA GLY A 441 -14.17 14.08 4.53
C GLY A 441 -14.91 14.87 3.45
N VAL A 442 -15.68 15.88 3.87
CA VAL A 442 -16.42 16.80 2.97
C VAL A 442 -15.53 17.85 2.33
N ALA A 443 -14.35 18.13 2.89
CA ALA A 443 -13.32 18.98 2.31
C ALA A 443 -12.06 18.14 2.04
N PRO A 444 -12.09 17.27 1.02
CA PRO A 444 -11.07 16.25 0.80
C PRO A 444 -9.67 16.84 0.61
N THR A 445 -8.67 16.20 1.22
CA THR A 445 -7.24 16.55 1.12
C THR A 445 -6.42 15.49 0.40
N ALA A 446 -7.03 14.35 0.08
CA ALA A 446 -6.48 13.28 -0.74
C ALA A 446 -7.40 13.01 -1.94
N THR A 447 -6.90 12.22 -2.90
CA THR A 447 -7.56 12.06 -4.20
C THR A 447 -7.68 10.58 -4.59
N LEU A 448 -8.87 10.19 -5.02
CA LEU A 448 -9.11 9.01 -5.85
C LEU A 448 -9.35 9.49 -7.28
N ASP A 449 -8.40 9.28 -8.18
CA ASP A 449 -8.54 9.61 -9.61
C ASP A 449 -9.00 8.36 -10.36
N LEU A 450 -10.24 8.35 -10.83
CA LEU A 450 -10.81 7.21 -11.54
C LEU A 450 -10.36 7.14 -13.01
N ASN A 451 -9.70 8.18 -13.53
CA ASN A 451 -9.43 8.32 -14.95
C ASN A 451 -10.73 8.15 -15.76
N ASP A 452 -10.79 7.17 -16.67
CA ASP A 452 -11.96 6.80 -17.47
C ASP A 452 -12.71 5.56 -16.93
N ASN A 453 -12.50 5.20 -15.65
CA ASN A 453 -13.04 3.99 -15.05
C ASN A 453 -14.17 4.27 -14.05
N ASP A 454 -14.83 3.18 -13.68
CA ASP A 454 -16.04 3.18 -12.87
C ASP A 454 -15.78 2.66 -11.44
N LEU A 455 -16.66 3.03 -10.50
CA LEU A 455 -16.52 2.73 -9.08
C LEU A 455 -17.85 2.28 -8.47
N ILE A 456 -17.79 1.18 -7.71
CA ILE A 456 -18.85 0.74 -6.79
C ILE A 456 -18.34 0.90 -5.36
N VAL A 457 -19.08 1.64 -4.52
CA VAL A 457 -18.90 1.67 -3.06
C VAL A 457 -20.03 0.88 -2.41
N VAL A 458 -19.69 -0.28 -1.86
CA VAL A 458 -20.67 -1.23 -1.29
C VAL A 458 -21.22 -0.67 0.02
N ASN A 459 -22.55 -0.59 0.13
CA ASN A 459 -23.22 0.08 1.26
C ASN A 459 -22.74 1.55 1.46
N GLY A 460 -22.34 2.22 0.37
CA GLY A 460 -21.79 3.57 0.41
C GLY A 460 -22.84 4.65 0.68
N THR A 461 -22.45 5.71 1.39
CA THR A 461 -23.30 6.88 1.59
C THR A 461 -23.21 7.81 0.37
N ALA A 462 -24.22 7.77 -0.50
CA ALA A 462 -24.27 8.57 -1.73
C ALA A 462 -24.02 10.07 -1.52
N ALA A 463 -24.51 10.65 -0.41
CA ALA A 463 -24.29 12.06 -0.09
C ALA A 463 -22.80 12.41 0.05
N THR A 464 -22.01 11.56 0.73
CA THR A 464 -20.57 11.77 0.91
C THR A 464 -19.82 11.67 -0.42
N ILE A 465 -20.15 10.65 -1.23
CA ILE A 465 -19.53 10.44 -2.55
C ILE A 465 -19.86 11.61 -3.49
N ARG A 466 -21.13 12.07 -3.49
CA ARG A 466 -21.58 13.25 -4.25
C ARG A 466 -20.77 14.50 -3.89
N THR A 467 -20.62 14.81 -2.61
CA THR A 467 -19.83 15.97 -2.16
C THR A 467 -18.37 15.87 -2.61
N GLN A 468 -17.77 14.67 -2.58
CA GLN A 468 -16.39 14.48 -3.04
C GLN A 468 -16.24 14.63 -4.55
N ILE A 469 -17.21 14.18 -5.35
CA ILE A 469 -17.22 14.41 -6.81
C ILE A 469 -17.41 15.90 -7.11
N ALA A 470 -18.40 16.55 -6.48
CA ALA A 470 -18.67 17.98 -6.66
C ALA A 470 -17.44 18.84 -6.34
N THR A 471 -16.75 18.55 -5.23
CA THR A 471 -15.51 19.23 -4.83
C THR A 471 -14.40 19.02 -5.87
N ALA A 472 -14.22 17.77 -6.34
CA ALA A 472 -13.21 17.43 -7.33
C ALA A 472 -13.48 18.06 -8.70
N ARG A 473 -14.76 18.15 -9.08
CA ARG A 473 -15.23 18.69 -10.37
C ARG A 473 -14.80 20.14 -10.55
N ALA A 474 -14.80 20.96 -9.50
CA ALA A 474 -14.30 22.34 -9.50
C ALA A 474 -14.78 23.16 -10.73
N GLY A 475 -16.11 23.25 -10.92
CA GLY A 475 -16.70 23.95 -12.07
C GLY A 475 -16.49 23.28 -13.43
N GLY A 476 -15.97 22.04 -13.46
CA GLY A 476 -15.73 21.26 -14.68
C GLY A 476 -14.26 21.19 -15.06
N ALA A 477 -13.39 21.87 -14.29
CA ALA A 477 -11.94 21.81 -14.46
C ALA A 477 -11.36 20.47 -13.99
N TRP A 478 -12.03 19.74 -13.09
CA TRP A 478 -11.57 18.46 -12.52
C TRP A 478 -10.21 18.55 -11.80
N THR A 479 -9.92 19.69 -11.20
CA THR A 479 -8.65 19.99 -10.50
C THR A 479 -8.72 19.85 -8.98
N GLY A 480 -9.92 19.64 -8.42
CA GLY A 480 -10.11 19.50 -6.98
C GLY A 480 -9.74 18.11 -6.46
N ASN A 481 -9.57 18.03 -5.14
CA ASN A 481 -9.41 16.77 -4.41
C ASN A 481 -10.75 16.06 -4.21
N GLY A 482 -10.71 14.80 -3.78
CA GLY A 482 -11.89 13.94 -3.64
C GLY A 482 -11.90 12.84 -4.68
N ILE A 483 -13.06 12.59 -5.28
CA ILE A 483 -13.21 11.57 -6.33
C ILE A 483 -13.21 12.31 -7.68
N THR A 484 -12.08 12.26 -8.38
CA THR A 484 -11.81 13.03 -9.60
C THR A 484 -11.68 12.13 -10.83
N SER A 485 -11.62 12.75 -12.01
CA SER A 485 -11.32 12.10 -13.28
C SER A 485 -10.28 12.90 -14.06
N SER A 486 -9.10 12.31 -14.23
CA SER A 486 -8.08 12.82 -15.14
C SER A 486 -8.52 12.81 -16.61
N ALA A 487 -9.36 11.85 -17.02
CA ALA A 487 -9.91 11.81 -18.37
C ALA A 487 -10.86 12.97 -18.63
N ALA A 488 -11.75 13.31 -17.68
CA ALA A 488 -12.62 14.48 -17.78
C ALA A 488 -11.82 15.80 -17.73
N ARG A 489 -10.77 15.86 -16.92
CA ARG A 489 -9.84 17.00 -16.86
C ARG A 489 -9.19 17.32 -18.20
N THR A 490 -8.84 16.31 -18.98
CA THR A 490 -8.18 16.50 -20.28
C THR A 490 -9.13 16.45 -21.47
N SER A 491 -10.41 16.10 -21.26
CA SER A 491 -11.39 16.03 -22.35
C SER A 491 -11.59 17.39 -23.01
N THR A 492 -11.67 17.37 -24.35
CA THR A 492 -12.03 18.51 -25.19
C THR A 492 -12.98 18.00 -26.27
N PRO A 493 -14.26 18.42 -26.27
CA PRO A 493 -14.93 19.33 -25.32
C PRO A 493 -15.19 18.70 -23.93
N LYS A 494 -15.73 19.50 -22.97
CA LYS A 494 -16.03 19.08 -21.59
C LYS A 494 -17.35 18.32 -21.45
N ASN A 495 -17.53 17.30 -22.28
CA ASN A 495 -18.79 16.57 -22.47
C ASN A 495 -18.93 15.27 -21.64
N LYS A 496 -17.89 14.87 -20.90
CA LYS A 496 -17.92 13.72 -20.00
C LYS A 496 -17.50 14.09 -18.58
N GLY A 497 -17.97 13.31 -17.62
CA GLY A 497 -17.72 13.50 -16.20
C GLY A 497 -17.98 12.23 -15.40
N LEU A 498 -18.03 12.38 -14.08
CA LEU A 498 -18.42 11.31 -13.18
C LEU A 498 -19.89 11.47 -12.78
N GLY A 499 -20.75 10.59 -13.29
CA GLY A 499 -22.14 10.47 -12.86
C GLY A 499 -22.27 9.61 -11.62
N LEU A 500 -23.30 9.85 -10.80
CA LEU A 500 -23.57 9.08 -9.58
C LEU A 500 -25.02 8.62 -9.53
N LEU A 501 -25.21 7.31 -9.35
CA LEU A 501 -26.50 6.71 -9.02
C LEU A 501 -26.39 5.87 -7.75
N THR A 502 -27.43 5.90 -6.92
CA THR A 502 -27.61 4.87 -5.90
C THR A 502 -27.97 3.54 -6.57
N GLY A 503 -27.66 2.43 -5.92
CA GLY A 503 -28.07 1.11 -6.39
C GLY A 503 -29.59 0.99 -6.48
N SER A 504 -30.33 1.67 -5.60
CA SER A 504 -31.80 1.73 -5.66
C SER A 504 -32.30 2.43 -6.92
N GLU A 505 -31.70 3.57 -7.31
CA GLU A 505 -32.02 4.28 -8.56
C GLU A 505 -31.70 3.42 -9.78
N TYR A 506 -30.51 2.81 -9.80
CA TYR A 506 -30.07 1.98 -10.92
C TYR A 506 -30.94 0.73 -11.11
N ILE A 507 -31.35 0.09 -10.02
CA ILE A 507 -32.30 -1.03 -10.05
C ILE A 507 -33.71 -0.56 -10.46
N GLY A 508 -34.13 0.63 -10.03
CA GLY A 508 -35.39 1.24 -10.43
C GLY A 508 -35.51 1.49 -11.93
N LEU A 509 -34.37 1.67 -12.61
CA LEU A 509 -34.27 1.76 -14.07
C LEU A 509 -34.30 0.38 -14.79
N GLY A 510 -34.37 -0.72 -14.03
CA GLY A 510 -34.39 -2.08 -14.56
C GLY A 510 -33.00 -2.73 -14.70
N ASN A 511 -31.92 -2.06 -14.27
CA ASN A 511 -30.57 -2.57 -14.36
C ASN A 511 -30.14 -3.31 -13.08
N THR A 512 -29.45 -4.45 -13.22
CA THR A 512 -28.96 -5.24 -12.06
C THR A 512 -27.47 -5.49 -12.08
N GLN A 513 -26.80 -5.14 -13.18
CA GLN A 513 -25.38 -5.40 -13.42
C GLN A 513 -24.68 -4.09 -13.78
N PHE A 514 -23.60 -3.75 -13.07
CA PHE A 514 -22.76 -2.59 -13.32
C PHE A 514 -21.32 -3.06 -13.54
N ASP A 515 -20.81 -2.91 -14.76
CA ASP A 515 -19.46 -3.29 -15.19
C ASP A 515 -19.03 -4.72 -14.77
N GLY A 516 -19.98 -5.64 -14.86
CA GLY A 516 -19.79 -7.07 -14.53
C GLY A 516 -20.06 -7.44 -13.07
N PHE A 517 -20.42 -6.48 -12.21
CA PHE A 517 -20.81 -6.73 -10.83
C PHE A 517 -22.32 -6.64 -10.64
N THR A 518 -22.87 -7.53 -9.80
CA THR A 518 -24.25 -7.39 -9.33
C THR A 518 -24.36 -6.21 -8.38
N VAL A 519 -25.39 -5.40 -8.58
CA VAL A 519 -25.68 -4.20 -7.77
C VAL A 519 -26.69 -4.53 -6.68
N ALA A 520 -26.40 -4.09 -5.45
CA ALA A 520 -27.37 -4.06 -4.36
C ALA A 520 -28.00 -2.66 -4.24
N ALA A 521 -29.24 -2.59 -3.73
CA ALA A 521 -29.96 -1.33 -3.52
C ALA A 521 -29.21 -0.32 -2.61
N THR A 522 -28.33 -0.84 -1.74
CA THR A 522 -27.50 -0.08 -0.79
C THR A 522 -26.18 0.39 -1.38
N ASP A 523 -25.80 -0.03 -2.59
CA ASP A 523 -24.56 0.39 -3.23
C ASP A 523 -24.64 1.85 -3.71
N THR A 524 -23.48 2.49 -3.86
CA THR A 524 -23.34 3.76 -4.60
C THR A 524 -22.47 3.51 -5.81
N LEU A 525 -22.97 3.88 -6.99
CA LEU A 525 -22.32 3.68 -8.29
C LEU A 525 -21.83 5.01 -8.82
N VAL A 526 -20.60 5.04 -9.31
CA VAL A 526 -20.01 6.19 -9.99
C VAL A 526 -19.52 5.73 -11.35
N LYS A 527 -19.97 6.40 -12.40
CA LYS A 527 -19.63 6.06 -13.78
C LYS A 527 -18.93 7.22 -14.49
N PHE A 528 -17.84 6.95 -15.19
CA PHE A 528 -17.31 7.87 -16.18
C PHE A 528 -18.20 7.83 -17.43
N THR A 529 -19.05 8.83 -17.60
CA THR A 529 -20.04 8.86 -18.68
C THR A 529 -20.26 10.26 -19.25
N TRP A 530 -21.12 10.38 -20.25
CA TRP A 530 -21.59 11.64 -20.81
C TRP A 530 -22.31 12.46 -19.74
N ASN A 531 -22.04 13.77 -19.70
CA ASN A 531 -22.90 14.66 -18.92
C ASN A 531 -24.29 14.58 -19.55
N GLY A 532 -25.30 14.12 -18.81
CA GLY A 532 -26.61 13.84 -19.39
C GLY A 532 -27.03 12.38 -19.45
N ASP A 533 -26.12 11.41 -19.33
CA ASP A 533 -26.48 9.98 -19.34
C ASP A 533 -27.05 9.61 -17.96
N THR A 534 -28.35 9.81 -17.78
CA THR A 534 -29.06 9.72 -16.49
C THR A 534 -29.28 8.29 -16.03
N ASP A 535 -29.20 7.31 -16.93
CA ASP A 535 -29.45 5.90 -16.65
C ASP A 535 -28.24 4.96 -16.87
N PHE A 536 -27.09 5.54 -17.22
CA PHE A 536 -25.81 4.85 -17.44
C PHE A 536 -25.83 3.87 -18.61
N ASN A 537 -26.62 4.15 -19.65
CA ASN A 537 -26.66 3.32 -20.86
C ASN A 537 -25.56 3.69 -21.88
N GLY A 538 -24.81 4.77 -21.64
CA GLY A 538 -23.70 5.23 -22.47
C GLY A 538 -24.08 6.12 -23.65
N VAL A 539 -25.35 6.54 -23.73
CA VAL A 539 -25.92 7.42 -24.74
C VAL A 539 -26.72 8.52 -24.04
N VAL A 540 -26.74 9.72 -24.60
CA VAL A 540 -27.70 10.76 -24.20
C VAL A 540 -28.86 10.75 -25.19
N ASP A 541 -30.10 10.57 -24.74
CA ASP A 541 -31.26 10.58 -25.63
C ASP A 541 -32.52 11.20 -25.00
N PHE A 542 -33.67 10.96 -25.63
CA PHE A 542 -34.94 11.52 -25.20
C PHE A 542 -35.32 11.12 -23.76
N ASP A 543 -34.97 9.92 -23.32
CA ASP A 543 -35.32 9.45 -21.98
C ASP A 543 -34.55 10.27 -20.92
N ASP A 544 -33.31 10.65 -21.22
CA ASP A 544 -32.51 11.52 -20.35
C ASP A 544 -33.07 12.94 -20.23
N TYR A 545 -33.47 13.53 -21.37
CA TYR A 545 -34.15 14.82 -21.36
C TYR A 545 -35.47 14.76 -20.60
N SER A 546 -36.26 13.70 -20.77
CA SER A 546 -37.53 13.55 -20.06
C SER A 546 -37.33 13.50 -18.54
N ARG A 547 -36.27 12.84 -18.05
CA ARG A 547 -35.92 12.82 -16.62
C ARG A 547 -35.41 14.17 -16.14
N THR A 548 -34.59 14.86 -16.93
CA THR A 548 -34.08 16.22 -16.66
C THR A 548 -35.22 17.23 -16.55
N ASP A 549 -36.14 17.24 -17.53
CA ASP A 549 -37.35 18.08 -17.52
C ASP A 549 -38.23 17.77 -16.31
N GLY A 550 -38.37 16.48 -15.97
CA GLY A 550 -39.05 16.04 -14.77
C GLY A 550 -38.40 16.59 -13.50
N GLY A 551 -37.06 16.61 -13.44
CA GLY A 551 -36.30 17.17 -12.34
C GLY A 551 -36.48 18.68 -12.21
N PHE A 552 -36.32 19.41 -13.32
CA PHE A 552 -36.53 20.85 -13.39
C PHE A 552 -37.93 21.25 -12.93
N ASN A 553 -38.97 20.66 -13.54
CA ASN A 553 -40.36 21.01 -13.28
C ASN A 553 -40.84 20.66 -11.86
N ASN A 554 -40.19 19.70 -11.20
CA ASN A 554 -40.55 19.24 -9.86
C ASN A 554 -39.51 19.61 -8.79
N ASN A 555 -38.54 20.47 -9.11
CA ASN A 555 -37.46 20.89 -8.21
C ASN A 555 -36.73 19.71 -7.54
N ARG A 556 -36.43 18.65 -8.31
CA ARG A 556 -35.61 17.52 -7.84
C ARG A 556 -34.13 17.81 -8.09
N THR A 557 -33.27 16.98 -7.51
CA THR A 557 -31.79 17.05 -7.59
C THR A 557 -31.22 15.66 -7.79
N GLY A 558 -29.93 15.56 -8.05
CA GLY A 558 -29.20 14.32 -8.32
C GLY A 558 -29.15 13.99 -9.81
N TRP A 559 -28.12 13.23 -10.18
CA TRP A 559 -27.79 12.91 -11.56
C TRP A 559 -28.96 12.33 -12.35
N LEU A 560 -29.71 11.39 -11.75
CA LEU A 560 -30.89 10.78 -12.38
C LEU A 560 -31.95 11.80 -12.80
N ASN A 561 -32.03 12.92 -12.08
CA ASN A 561 -33.03 13.98 -12.29
C ASN A 561 -32.46 15.17 -13.07
N GLY A 562 -31.20 15.14 -13.51
CA GLY A 562 -30.62 16.20 -14.35
C GLY A 562 -29.66 17.17 -13.68
N ASP A 563 -29.26 16.97 -12.41
CA ASP A 563 -28.27 17.81 -11.72
C ASP A 563 -26.86 17.23 -11.99
N PHE A 564 -26.23 17.70 -13.07
CA PHE A 564 -24.99 17.18 -13.64
C PHE A 564 -23.74 17.93 -13.16
N ASP A 565 -23.90 19.14 -12.63
CA ASP A 565 -22.82 19.90 -12.01
C ASP A 565 -22.71 19.71 -10.49
N TYR A 566 -23.70 19.03 -9.88
CA TYR A 566 -23.82 18.72 -8.45
C TYR A 566 -24.04 19.95 -7.55
N ASN A 567 -24.60 21.03 -8.08
CA ASN A 567 -24.89 22.23 -7.30
C ASN A 567 -26.17 22.13 -6.46
N GLY A 568 -26.98 21.08 -6.65
CA GLY A 568 -28.19 20.79 -5.88
C GLY A 568 -29.49 21.32 -6.50
N ILE A 569 -29.42 21.90 -7.69
CA ILE A 569 -30.54 22.46 -8.46
C ILE A 569 -30.41 21.94 -9.89
N VAL A 570 -31.54 21.70 -10.57
CA VAL A 570 -31.57 21.47 -12.02
C VAL A 570 -31.90 22.79 -12.69
N ASP A 571 -30.99 23.35 -13.46
CA ASP A 571 -31.21 24.62 -14.16
C ASP A 571 -30.53 24.69 -15.54
N PHE A 572 -30.39 25.90 -16.09
CA PHE A 572 -29.86 26.09 -17.44
C PHE A 572 -28.39 25.66 -17.57
N ASP A 573 -27.61 25.64 -16.48
CA ASP A 573 -26.23 25.17 -16.50
C ASP A 573 -26.21 23.66 -16.76
N ASP A 574 -27.14 22.89 -16.20
CA ASP A 574 -27.29 21.46 -16.49
C ASP A 574 -27.75 21.19 -17.92
N TYR A 575 -28.74 21.95 -18.41
CA TYR A 575 -29.18 21.85 -19.81
C TYR A 575 -28.03 22.12 -20.79
N SER A 576 -27.12 23.04 -20.45
CA SER A 576 -25.94 23.30 -21.28
C SER A 576 -25.00 22.08 -21.35
N LEU A 577 -24.86 21.32 -20.25
CA LEU A 577 -24.01 20.15 -20.16
C LEU A 577 -24.57 18.97 -20.97
N ILE A 578 -25.86 18.66 -20.83
CA ILE A 578 -26.53 17.59 -21.58
C ILE A 578 -26.61 17.92 -23.07
N ASP A 579 -26.93 19.17 -23.45
CA ASP A 579 -26.97 19.58 -24.86
C ASP A 579 -25.61 19.51 -25.52
N GLN A 580 -24.54 19.86 -24.80
CA GLN A 580 -23.19 19.72 -25.32
C GLN A 580 -22.84 18.26 -25.54
N ALA A 581 -23.14 17.38 -24.59
CA ALA A 581 -22.95 15.95 -24.76
C ALA A 581 -23.76 15.43 -25.96
N PHE A 582 -25.03 15.81 -26.07
CA PHE A 582 -25.93 15.39 -27.15
C PHE A 582 -25.46 15.85 -28.54
N ASN A 583 -24.99 17.10 -28.65
CA ASN A 583 -24.47 17.64 -29.90
C ASN A 583 -23.10 17.08 -30.27
N THR A 584 -22.27 16.72 -29.28
CA THR A 584 -20.95 16.17 -29.54
C THR A 584 -20.99 14.69 -29.90
N GLN A 585 -21.83 13.89 -29.23
CA GLN A 585 -22.05 12.50 -29.64
C GLN A 585 -22.70 12.41 -31.03
N SER A 586 -23.53 13.39 -31.42
CA SER A 586 -24.25 13.41 -32.70
C SER A 586 -23.47 14.07 -33.84
N GLY A 587 -22.28 14.63 -33.59
CA GLY A 587 -21.45 15.31 -34.58
C GLY A 587 -21.96 16.67 -35.04
N THR A 588 -22.87 17.31 -34.30
CA THR A 588 -23.52 18.58 -34.65
C THR A 588 -22.90 19.81 -33.99
N LEU A 589 -21.88 19.62 -33.14
CA LEU A 589 -21.27 20.70 -32.32
C LEU A 589 -20.91 21.96 -33.11
N ARG A 590 -20.31 21.82 -34.31
CA ARG A 590 -19.89 22.99 -35.11
C ARG A 590 -21.07 23.91 -35.47
N ARG A 591 -22.23 23.35 -35.79
CA ARG A 591 -23.42 24.14 -36.13
C ARG A 591 -24.03 24.77 -34.89
N ALA A 592 -24.06 24.03 -33.78
CA ALA A 592 -24.48 24.54 -32.47
C ALA A 592 -23.67 25.78 -32.05
N MET A 593 -22.34 25.72 -32.17
CA MET A 593 -21.45 26.84 -31.85
C MET A 593 -21.78 28.09 -32.69
N ALA A 594 -21.88 27.95 -34.01
CA ALA A 594 -22.17 29.06 -34.92
C ALA A 594 -23.54 29.73 -34.65
N TYR A 595 -24.51 28.98 -34.12
CA TYR A 595 -25.79 29.53 -33.73
C TYR A 595 -25.68 30.34 -32.43
N LEU A 596 -25.00 29.79 -31.41
CA LEU A 596 -24.90 30.40 -30.07
C LEU A 596 -23.93 31.58 -29.99
N ASP A 597 -22.81 31.53 -30.72
CA ASP A 597 -21.83 32.64 -30.78
C ASP A 597 -22.32 33.83 -31.64
N GLY A 598 -23.41 33.63 -32.38
CA GLY A 598 -24.04 34.63 -33.25
C GLY A 598 -23.40 34.77 -34.63
N GLY A 599 -22.42 33.94 -34.99
CA GLY A 599 -21.81 33.91 -36.32
C GLY A 599 -22.79 33.55 -37.44
N ASP A 600 -23.78 32.71 -37.14
CA ASP A 600 -24.92 32.40 -38.01
C ASP A 600 -26.14 31.91 -37.21
N ARG A 601 -27.01 32.86 -36.83
CA ARG A 601 -28.28 32.64 -36.11
C ARG A 601 -29.45 32.18 -37.00
N SER A 602 -29.21 31.78 -38.25
CA SER A 602 -30.31 31.31 -39.12
C SER A 602 -30.77 29.89 -38.74
N ASP A 603 -31.98 29.50 -39.15
CA ASP A 603 -32.43 28.11 -38.99
C ASP A 603 -31.80 27.17 -40.03
N ALA A 604 -30.98 27.70 -40.95
CA ALA A 604 -30.34 26.92 -41.99
C ALA A 604 -29.42 25.86 -41.37
N GLY A 605 -29.68 24.58 -41.67
CA GLY A 605 -28.90 23.47 -41.14
C GLY A 605 -29.26 23.03 -39.71
N MET A 606 -30.26 23.64 -39.06
CA MET A 606 -30.79 23.24 -37.75
C MET A 606 -31.78 22.06 -37.86
N ASN A 607 -31.45 21.07 -38.70
CA ASN A 607 -32.40 20.03 -39.11
C ASN A 607 -32.38 18.79 -38.22
N THR A 608 -31.33 18.62 -37.41
CA THR A 608 -31.19 17.47 -36.50
C THR A 608 -31.93 17.72 -35.18
N PRO A 609 -32.37 16.66 -34.49
CA PRO A 609 -32.96 16.80 -33.16
C PRO A 609 -32.07 17.57 -32.18
N ALA A 610 -30.74 17.32 -32.21
CA ALA A 610 -29.78 17.97 -31.33
C ALA A 610 -29.69 19.49 -31.51
N LEU A 611 -29.78 19.95 -32.75
CA LEU A 611 -29.73 21.36 -33.06
C LEU A 611 -31.07 22.06 -32.76
N LYS A 612 -32.19 21.35 -32.93
CA LYS A 612 -33.51 21.89 -32.57
C LYS A 612 -33.66 22.10 -31.07
N LEU A 613 -33.32 21.08 -30.27
CA LEU A 613 -33.32 21.18 -28.81
C LEU A 613 -32.46 22.34 -28.32
N LEU A 614 -31.25 22.48 -28.88
CA LEU A 614 -30.36 23.60 -28.57
C LEU A 614 -30.98 24.97 -28.92
N ALA A 615 -31.67 25.09 -30.05
CA ALA A 615 -32.38 26.32 -30.40
C ALA A 615 -33.53 26.61 -29.43
N ASP A 616 -34.30 25.60 -29.04
CA ASP A 616 -35.41 25.70 -28.11
C ASP A 616 -34.92 26.13 -26.71
N HIS A 617 -33.86 25.50 -26.19
CA HIS A 617 -33.26 25.89 -24.91
C HIS A 617 -32.64 27.29 -24.95
N PHE A 618 -32.02 27.70 -26.07
CA PHE A 618 -31.57 29.08 -26.21
C PHE A 618 -32.74 30.08 -26.20
N GLN A 619 -33.89 29.74 -26.81
CA GLN A 619 -35.09 30.60 -26.73
C GLN A 619 -35.65 30.66 -25.31
N GLN A 620 -35.59 29.55 -24.56
CA GLN A 620 -36.10 29.45 -23.20
C GLN A 620 -35.22 30.18 -22.17
N PHE A 621 -33.91 29.99 -22.25
CA PHE A 621 -32.95 30.42 -21.22
C PHE A 621 -32.09 31.63 -21.63
N GLY A 622 -32.00 31.93 -22.93
CA GLY A 622 -31.28 33.10 -23.45
C GLY A 622 -29.76 33.02 -23.30
N ASP A 623 -29.14 34.18 -23.09
CA ASP A 623 -27.68 34.34 -23.14
C ASP A 623 -26.93 33.57 -22.03
N GLY A 624 -27.58 33.30 -20.90
CA GLY A 624 -26.99 32.50 -19.80
C GLY A 624 -26.62 31.08 -20.25
N TYR A 625 -27.57 30.42 -20.93
CA TYR A 625 -27.36 29.10 -21.54
C TYR A 625 -26.27 29.15 -22.62
N ALA A 626 -26.31 30.14 -23.51
CA ALA A 626 -25.29 30.28 -24.57
C ALA A 626 -23.88 30.43 -23.99
N MET A 627 -23.71 31.25 -22.96
CA MET A 627 -22.42 31.42 -22.29
C MET A 627 -21.94 30.12 -21.63
N SER A 628 -22.81 29.41 -20.91
CA SER A 628 -22.44 28.16 -20.25
C SER A 628 -22.03 27.07 -21.25
N PHE A 629 -22.78 26.94 -22.35
CA PHE A 629 -22.45 26.03 -23.45
C PHE A 629 -21.13 26.39 -24.13
N LEU A 630 -20.89 27.68 -24.42
CA LEU A 630 -19.67 28.13 -25.10
C LEU A 630 -18.43 28.01 -24.21
N ASN A 631 -18.54 28.33 -22.92
CA ASN A 631 -17.43 28.24 -21.95
C ASN A 631 -16.90 26.81 -21.76
N SER A 632 -17.72 25.80 -22.03
CA SER A 632 -17.35 24.39 -21.94
C SER A 632 -16.75 23.83 -23.24
N VAL A 633 -16.70 24.63 -24.32
CA VAL A 633 -15.99 24.34 -25.56
C VAL A 633 -14.74 25.23 -25.66
N PRO A 634 -13.53 24.67 -25.82
CA PRO A 634 -12.33 25.50 -26.00
C PRO A 634 -12.40 26.35 -27.27
N GLU A 635 -11.99 27.63 -27.17
CA GLU A 635 -11.85 28.46 -28.37
C GLU A 635 -10.79 27.86 -29.31
N PRO A 636 -11.09 27.67 -30.61
CA PRO A 636 -10.15 27.06 -31.54
C PRO A 636 -8.95 27.98 -31.75
N THR A 637 -7.80 27.61 -31.20
CA THR A 637 -6.49 28.15 -31.60
C THR A 637 -6.07 27.55 -32.95
N SER A 638 -6.87 27.77 -34.00
CA SER A 638 -6.49 27.70 -35.44
C SER A 638 -7.72 27.62 -36.34
N PHE A 639 -8.35 28.78 -36.59
CA PHE A 639 -9.02 29.01 -37.88
C PHE A 639 -8.47 30.31 -38.46
N ALA A 640 -7.19 30.28 -38.85
CA ALA A 640 -6.61 31.26 -39.74
C ALA A 640 -6.30 30.60 -41.09
N VAL A 641 -6.64 31.33 -42.15
CA VAL A 641 -6.30 31.15 -43.59
C VAL A 641 -7.18 30.11 -44.34
N PHE A 642 -8.04 30.42 -45.33
CA PHE A 642 -8.20 31.48 -46.34
C PHE A 642 -9.70 31.78 -46.54
N GLY A 643 -10.22 32.97 -46.88
CA GLY A 643 -9.66 34.28 -47.16
C GLY A 643 -10.78 35.27 -47.53
N GLY A 644 -10.51 36.56 -47.37
CA GLY A 644 -11.15 37.65 -48.12
C GLY A 644 -12.40 38.30 -47.52
N LEU A 645 -12.22 39.25 -46.60
CA LEU A 645 -12.55 40.68 -46.83
C LEU A 645 -12.32 41.49 -45.55
N ALA A 646 -11.21 42.20 -45.54
CA ALA A 646 -11.06 43.40 -44.73
C ALA A 646 -11.94 44.50 -45.33
N ALA A 647 -12.90 45.02 -44.55
CA ALA A 647 -13.30 46.43 -44.60
C ALA A 647 -14.26 46.77 -43.46
N LEU A 648 -13.95 47.89 -42.78
CA LEU A 648 -14.86 48.75 -42.01
C LEU A 648 -15.11 48.40 -40.54
N ALA A 649 -14.05 48.53 -39.75
CA ALA A 649 -14.16 49.37 -38.56
C ALA A 649 -14.26 50.85 -39.01
N THR A 650 -15.39 51.51 -38.78
CA THR A 650 -15.51 52.91 -38.31
C THR A 650 -16.96 53.40 -38.37
N SER A 651 -17.31 54.18 -37.33
CA SER A 651 -18.53 54.99 -37.14
C SER A 651 -19.75 54.25 -36.59
N ARG A 652 -20.50 54.74 -35.60
CA ARG A 652 -20.46 56.00 -34.84
C ARG A 652 -21.40 55.81 -33.64
N ARG A 653 -20.93 56.11 -32.42
CA ARG A 653 -21.83 56.63 -31.37
C ARG A 653 -22.38 57.97 -31.87
N ARG A 654 -23.71 58.15 -31.90
CA ARG A 654 -24.38 59.39 -31.49
C ARG A 654 -25.90 59.20 -31.38
N ARG A 655 -26.42 59.72 -30.27
CA ARG A 655 -27.82 59.93 -29.88
C ARG A 655 -28.57 60.88 -30.83
N ALA A 656 -29.89 60.68 -30.92
CA ALA A 656 -30.99 61.66 -30.87
C ALA A 656 -32.30 60.84 -31.12
N SER A 657 -33.42 60.97 -30.43
CA SER A 657 -34.00 62.00 -29.55
C SER A 657 -34.92 61.34 -28.53
#